data_AF-A0A0D1ZQJ1-F1
#
_entry.id   AF-A0A0D1ZQJ1-F1
#
_cell.length_a   1.000
_cell.length_b   1.000
_cell.length_c   1.000
_cell.angle_alpha   90.00
_cell.angle_beta   90.00
_cell.angle_gamma   90.00
#
_symmetry.space_group_name_H-M   'P 1'
#
loop_
_entity.id
_entity.type
_entity.pdbx_description
1 polymer ?
#
loop_
_entity_poly.entity_id
_entity_poly.type
_entity_poly.pdbx_seq_one_letter_code
_entity_poly.pdbx_strand_id
1 'polypeptide(L)'
;MPFKMVGVKLTSTSLSRIYADLCVSCGKPEHQPRDLRRTRKSSLISEGGLINHYEALTVQDVEDVADDSSETSNTSASASTSPSECSECIAVAPPHCDGSGLDVFLADDDLGRAMEVTATIQRAQDIVNSVERCWESAGQGEISFVTAAFMTNVGFASLRRLGLELLEQDIKLDISDLHQICCSIGGKDGPESSHRLLDTLQEVERSLGHYRDGHQLTPISSCASCVQKPADYIQSPSIHNHTRPKLLDAIIDNIIHLVVTPSPPSNIVRTSTPVYADVGYFLTHRDQEPQSWSAIMGLHLLNQGYKTYLSSTPTPNLISKHRITALQLAQQALSHVTSIVNDKTCFPCRCTQTLGYHLQTLEHDLLDFSRHKCWDLYFQSPWVAGTHVLEILDLCHYYGMRLINYRHYVGAVLHSYNVLQKLGGLEQIPVLEDLCELFHDVLFPGGVRPSYSYRSCWGRYVGARLKFKKGHKNRNSRDSWCMAIPAHAARRAAGLGSTRESGPQQGLTMDCLIFRLIKQGYHVGDEDWGLQEGEMNDAAHDLTTVARNMQILSSRVEESITWSSSSGGEGGGGSRLPMSRLNLLAVFQKCVDVVKRLSDETHTGKDEQGINCICFASAILTGADRISEARRLGRMEAWTKNERACITQAKAVISDVFAGLSPDHLLWKI
;
A
#
# COMPACT_ATOMS: atom_id res chain seq x y z
N MET A 1 -36.99 15.73 -29.30
CA MET A 1 -36.16 16.12 -30.47
C MET A 1 -34.79 15.47 -30.33
N PRO A 2 -34.29 14.76 -31.35
CA PRO A 2 -33.14 13.87 -31.19
C PRO A 2 -31.82 14.62 -31.38
N PHE A 3 -30.92 14.54 -30.41
CA PHE A 3 -29.53 14.99 -30.57
C PHE A 3 -28.62 13.79 -30.83
N LYS A 4 -27.91 13.89 -31.96
CA LYS A 4 -26.95 12.96 -32.53
C LYS A 4 -25.80 12.66 -31.55
N MET A 5 -25.52 11.37 -31.37
CA MET A 5 -24.24 10.88 -30.88
C MET A 5 -23.12 11.29 -31.84
N VAL A 6 -22.12 11.99 -31.34
CA VAL A 6 -20.77 12.03 -31.91
C VAL A 6 -19.86 11.44 -30.86
N GLY A 7 -19.21 10.32 -31.23
CA GLY A 7 -18.56 9.41 -30.30
C GLY A 7 -17.26 9.94 -29.71
N VAL A 8 -17.15 9.78 -28.40
CA VAL A 8 -15.89 9.56 -27.69
C VAL A 8 -16.12 8.33 -26.81
N LYS A 9 -15.81 7.15 -27.35
CA LYS A 9 -15.74 5.90 -26.59
C LYS A 9 -14.36 5.85 -25.92
N LEU A 10 -14.29 6.15 -24.63
CA LEU A 10 -13.20 5.74 -23.75
C LEU A 10 -13.80 5.43 -22.37
N THR A 11 -13.44 4.24 -21.86
CA THR A 11 -13.54 3.76 -20.47
C THR A 11 -14.88 3.23 -19.89
N SER A 12 -15.70 2.52 -20.66
CA SER A 12 -16.62 1.50 -20.06
C SER A 12 -16.33 0.06 -20.52
N THR A 13 -15.56 -0.10 -21.60
CA THR A 13 -15.09 -1.40 -22.09
C THR A 13 -13.92 -1.96 -21.30
N SER A 14 -13.22 -1.16 -20.48
CA SER A 14 -12.07 -1.62 -19.69
C SER A 14 -12.49 -2.31 -18.39
N LEU A 15 -13.48 -1.81 -17.65
CA LEU A 15 -14.01 -2.50 -16.47
C LEU A 15 -14.71 -3.81 -16.84
N SER A 16 -15.50 -3.82 -17.92
CA SER A 16 -16.13 -5.05 -18.43
C SER A 16 -15.11 -6.04 -18.99
N ARG A 17 -13.98 -5.60 -19.55
CA ARG A 17 -12.84 -6.49 -19.88
C ARG A 17 -12.08 -6.95 -18.65
N ILE A 18 -11.90 -6.12 -17.63
CA ILE A 18 -11.25 -6.51 -16.38
C ILE A 18 -12.11 -7.57 -15.67
N TYR A 19 -13.43 -7.39 -15.61
CA TYR A 19 -14.36 -8.40 -15.11
C TYR A 19 -14.44 -9.64 -16.01
N ALA A 20 -14.42 -9.48 -17.34
CA ALA A 20 -14.40 -10.63 -18.26
C ALA A 20 -13.07 -11.40 -18.22
N ASP A 21 -11.93 -10.72 -18.05
CA ASP A 21 -10.59 -11.30 -18.01
C ASP A 21 -10.31 -11.91 -16.62
N LEU A 22 -10.88 -11.36 -15.53
CA LEU A 22 -10.98 -12.03 -14.23
C LEU A 22 -11.86 -13.28 -14.30
N CYS A 23 -12.99 -13.22 -15.02
CA CYS A 23 -13.86 -14.38 -15.27
C CYS A 23 -13.29 -15.40 -16.28
N VAL A 24 -12.30 -15.04 -17.10
CA VAL A 24 -11.59 -15.96 -18.00
C VAL A 24 -10.35 -16.57 -17.33
N SER A 25 -9.75 -15.85 -16.36
CA SER A 25 -8.68 -16.37 -15.50
C SER A 25 -9.20 -17.31 -14.41
N CYS A 26 -10.47 -17.16 -14.02
CA CYS A 26 -11.22 -18.16 -13.28
C CYS A 26 -11.87 -19.13 -14.29
N GLY A 27 -11.14 -20.17 -14.69
CA GLY A 27 -11.72 -21.25 -15.47
C GLY A 27 -13.04 -21.72 -14.84
N LYS A 28 -14.11 -21.78 -15.64
CA LYS A 28 -15.39 -22.34 -15.20
C LYS A 28 -15.12 -23.68 -14.50
N PRO A 29 -15.56 -23.89 -13.25
CA PRO A 29 -15.58 -25.23 -12.70
C PRO A 29 -16.57 -26.03 -13.54
N GLU A 30 -16.09 -27.05 -14.24
CA GLU A 30 -16.96 -28.14 -14.63
C GLU A 30 -17.57 -28.69 -13.32
N HIS A 31 -18.87 -28.51 -13.15
CA HIS A 31 -19.64 -29.19 -12.13
C HIS A 31 -19.58 -30.70 -12.39
N GLN A 32 -18.61 -31.36 -11.77
CA GLN A 32 -18.77 -32.73 -11.30
C GLN A 32 -18.82 -32.67 -9.77
N PRO A 33 -19.88 -33.20 -9.13
CA PRO A 33 -19.93 -33.28 -7.69
C PRO A 33 -18.89 -34.31 -7.26
N ARG A 34 -17.76 -33.85 -6.71
CA ARG A 34 -16.77 -34.70 -6.06
C ARG A 34 -16.76 -34.36 -4.58
N ASP A 35 -17.49 -35.16 -3.81
CA ASP A 35 -17.34 -35.27 -2.37
C ASP A 35 -15.89 -35.58 -2.01
N LEU A 36 -15.18 -34.59 -1.47
CA LEU A 36 -13.90 -34.79 -0.82
C LEU A 36 -13.78 -33.87 0.40
N ARG A 37 -14.51 -34.24 1.47
CA ARG A 37 -14.01 -34.05 2.84
C ARG A 37 -12.66 -34.78 2.91
N ARG A 38 -11.55 -34.03 2.88
CA ARG A 38 -10.23 -34.58 3.20
C ARG A 38 -9.68 -33.92 4.45
N THR A 39 -10.00 -34.57 5.55
CA THR A 39 -9.27 -34.55 6.81
C THR A 39 -7.76 -34.42 6.58
N ARG A 40 -7.15 -33.44 7.24
CA ARG A 40 -5.71 -33.44 7.53
C ARG A 40 -5.40 -34.70 8.33
N LYS A 41 -4.97 -35.77 7.66
CA LYS A 41 -4.18 -36.82 8.31
C LYS A 41 -2.75 -36.33 8.36
N SER A 42 -2.25 -36.10 9.57
CA SER A 42 -0.82 -36.05 9.82
C SER A 42 -0.21 -37.39 9.37
N SER A 43 0.59 -37.36 8.31
CA SER A 43 1.46 -38.48 7.97
C SER A 43 2.77 -38.31 8.72
N LEU A 44 2.74 -38.64 10.01
CA LEU A 44 3.92 -39.11 10.72
C LEU A 44 3.49 -40.35 11.51
N ILE A 45 4.24 -41.43 11.27
CA ILE A 45 4.36 -42.68 12.03
C ILE A 45 3.43 -43.83 11.61
N SER A 46 4.00 -44.81 10.90
CA SER A 46 4.18 -46.14 11.49
C SER A 46 5.23 -46.95 10.71
N GLU A 47 6.40 -47.12 11.30
CA GLU A 47 6.79 -48.46 11.74
C GLU A 47 6.72 -48.43 13.28
N GLY A 48 5.82 -49.22 13.86
CA GLY A 48 5.62 -49.30 15.31
C GLY A 48 4.15 -49.06 15.68
N GLY A 49 3.49 -50.12 16.15
CA GLY A 49 2.07 -50.12 16.51
C GLY A 49 1.76 -49.24 17.73
N LEU A 50 0.59 -48.60 17.71
CA LEU A 50 0.03 -47.91 18.86
C LEU A 50 -1.23 -48.65 19.31
N ILE A 51 -1.18 -49.06 20.57
CA ILE A 51 -2.22 -49.74 21.35
C ILE A 51 -3.32 -48.72 21.65
N ASN A 52 -4.57 -49.11 21.49
CA ASN A 52 -5.72 -48.29 21.85
C ASN A 52 -5.85 -48.25 23.39
N HIS A 53 -5.54 -47.11 24.00
CA HIS A 53 -5.65 -46.92 25.46
C HIS A 53 -7.07 -46.61 25.95
N TYR A 54 -8.07 -46.57 25.05
CA TYR A 54 -9.48 -46.33 25.39
C TYR A 54 -10.34 -47.62 25.40
N GLU A 55 -9.73 -48.78 25.16
CA GLU A 55 -10.41 -50.08 25.22
C GLU A 55 -10.83 -50.47 26.66
N ALA A 56 -10.28 -49.80 27.67
CA ALA A 56 -10.65 -49.97 29.08
C ALA A 56 -11.87 -49.12 29.53
N LEU A 57 -12.51 -48.37 28.62
CA LEU A 57 -13.70 -47.55 28.90
C LEU A 57 -14.99 -48.13 28.29
N THR A 58 -15.01 -49.44 28.06
CA THR A 58 -16.27 -50.14 27.80
C THR A 58 -17.12 -50.10 29.08
N VAL A 59 -18.32 -49.51 28.95
CA VAL A 59 -19.36 -49.57 29.98
C VAL A 59 -19.63 -51.06 30.22
N GLN A 60 -19.30 -51.54 31.42
CA GLN A 60 -19.69 -52.88 31.85
C GLN A 60 -21.21 -52.94 31.88
N ASP A 61 -21.80 -53.70 30.97
CA ASP A 61 -23.16 -54.19 31.15
C ASP A 61 -23.16 -54.99 32.45
N VAL A 62 -24.03 -54.60 33.38
CA VAL A 62 -24.21 -55.26 34.67
C VAL A 62 -24.66 -56.69 34.42
N GLU A 63 -23.81 -57.66 34.72
CA GLU A 63 -24.18 -59.08 34.81
C GLU A 63 -25.07 -59.27 36.04
N ASP A 64 -26.38 -59.30 35.83
CA ASP A 64 -27.31 -59.78 36.85
C ASP A 64 -27.19 -61.31 36.97
N VAL A 65 -26.69 -61.74 38.12
CA VAL A 65 -26.53 -63.13 38.53
C VAL A 65 -27.90 -63.79 38.67
N ALA A 66 -28.05 -64.95 38.02
CA ALA A 66 -29.23 -65.80 38.04
C ALA A 66 -29.57 -66.33 39.44
N ASP A 67 -30.87 -66.44 39.74
CA ASP A 67 -31.39 -67.55 40.54
C ASP A 67 -32.77 -68.01 40.04
N ASP A 68 -32.79 -69.29 39.68
CA ASP A 68 -33.86 -70.28 39.49
C ASP A 68 -35.35 -69.88 39.54
N SER A 69 -36.10 -70.24 38.49
CA SER A 69 -36.80 -71.54 38.43
C SER A 69 -37.85 -71.62 37.30
N SER A 70 -37.76 -72.71 36.51
CA SER A 70 -38.86 -73.54 35.91
C SER A 70 -40.01 -72.80 35.22
N GLU A 71 -40.29 -72.91 33.92
CA GLU A 71 -40.74 -74.07 33.11
C GLU A 71 -41.42 -73.38 31.89
N THR A 72 -41.45 -73.79 30.63
CA THR A 72 -41.59 -75.11 30.04
C THR A 72 -41.41 -75.01 28.51
N SER A 73 -40.71 -76.00 27.95
CA SER A 73 -41.05 -76.74 26.73
C SER A 73 -41.11 -76.05 25.34
N ASN A 74 -40.20 -76.53 24.49
CA ASN A 74 -40.49 -77.28 23.25
C ASN A 74 -40.37 -76.59 21.88
N THR A 75 -39.24 -76.91 21.24
CA THR A 75 -39.09 -77.53 19.90
C THR A 75 -39.56 -76.78 18.64
N SER A 76 -38.53 -76.40 17.87
CA SER A 76 -38.25 -76.83 16.50
C SER A 76 -39.04 -76.28 15.31
N ALA A 77 -38.23 -75.96 14.30
CA ALA A 77 -38.45 -76.20 12.87
C ALA A 77 -39.21 -75.13 12.07
N SER A 78 -38.40 -74.35 11.34
CA SER A 78 -38.41 -74.22 9.89
C SER A 78 -39.66 -73.73 9.14
N ALA A 79 -39.33 -72.90 8.14
CA ALA A 79 -39.98 -72.74 6.84
C ALA A 79 -40.89 -71.50 6.68
N SER A 80 -40.27 -70.46 6.11
CA SER A 80 -40.70 -69.79 4.88
C SER A 80 -42.20 -69.64 4.61
N THR A 81 -42.73 -68.42 4.75
CA THR A 81 -43.50 -67.72 3.70
C THR A 81 -43.82 -66.28 4.15
N SER A 82 -43.42 -65.30 3.37
CA SER A 82 -43.86 -63.90 3.46
C SER A 82 -45.28 -63.72 2.89
N PRO A 83 -45.92 -62.55 2.99
CA PRO A 83 -46.20 -61.74 4.18
C PRO A 83 -47.71 -61.48 4.29
N SER A 84 -48.27 -61.38 5.51
CA SER A 84 -49.58 -60.74 5.71
C SER A 84 -49.44 -59.70 6.79
N GLU A 85 -49.68 -58.46 6.37
CA GLU A 85 -49.57 -57.20 7.07
C GLU A 85 -50.26 -57.22 8.44
N CYS A 86 -49.51 -56.92 9.50
CA CYS A 86 -50.05 -56.50 10.79
C CYS A 86 -49.83 -55.00 10.93
N SER A 87 -50.90 -54.23 11.09
CA SER A 87 -50.89 -52.76 11.12
C SER A 87 -50.33 -52.15 12.41
N GLU A 88 -49.73 -52.93 13.30
CA GLU A 88 -49.15 -52.43 14.56
C GLU A 88 -47.63 -52.56 14.65
N CYS A 89 -46.96 -53.09 13.62
CA CYS A 89 -45.50 -53.18 13.53
C CYS A 89 -44.85 -52.07 12.67
N ILE A 90 -45.59 -51.03 12.29
CA ILE A 90 -45.02 -49.83 11.65
C ILE A 90 -44.55 -48.87 12.73
N ALA A 91 -43.46 -49.24 13.42
CA ALA A 91 -42.68 -48.31 14.22
C ALA A 91 -41.52 -47.80 13.35
N VAL A 92 -41.82 -46.71 12.62
CA VAL A 92 -40.92 -45.68 12.09
C VAL A 92 -39.47 -46.13 11.88
N ALA A 93 -39.21 -46.74 10.73
CA ALA A 93 -37.88 -46.63 10.12
C ALA A 93 -37.56 -45.12 9.95
N PRO A 94 -36.38 -44.63 10.36
CA PRO A 94 -35.97 -43.27 10.02
C PRO A 94 -35.98 -43.13 8.49
N PRO A 95 -36.51 -42.02 7.95
CA PRO A 95 -36.57 -41.83 6.52
C PRO A 95 -35.15 -41.89 5.94
N HIS A 96 -35.06 -42.48 4.75
CA HIS A 96 -33.87 -42.48 3.90
C HIS A 96 -33.14 -41.13 3.99
N CYS A 97 -31.87 -41.19 4.37
CA CYS A 97 -30.96 -40.07 4.27
C CYS A 97 -30.73 -39.76 2.79
N ASP A 98 -31.54 -38.86 2.24
CA ASP A 98 -31.15 -38.10 1.06
C ASP A 98 -29.89 -37.31 1.43
N GLY A 99 -28.82 -37.50 0.65
CA GLY A 99 -27.49 -36.94 0.87
C GLY A 99 -27.44 -35.42 0.77
N SER A 100 -27.91 -34.75 1.82
CA SER A 100 -27.41 -33.43 2.22
C SER A 100 -26.59 -33.65 3.49
N GLY A 101 -25.35 -33.16 3.49
CA GLY A 101 -24.45 -33.34 4.63
C GLY A 101 -25.13 -32.87 5.91
N LEU A 102 -25.36 -33.79 6.84
CA LEU A 102 -25.61 -33.44 8.22
C LEU A 102 -24.33 -32.79 8.73
N ASP A 103 -24.30 -31.46 8.72
CA ASP A 103 -23.40 -30.73 9.61
C ASP A 103 -23.82 -31.11 11.02
N VAL A 104 -22.89 -31.77 11.72
CA VAL A 104 -23.09 -32.19 13.10
C VAL A 104 -22.96 -30.92 13.93
N PHE A 105 -24.08 -30.29 14.24
CA PHE A 105 -24.16 -29.18 15.18
C PHE A 105 -23.97 -29.73 16.60
N LEU A 106 -22.80 -29.50 17.18
CA LEU A 106 -22.54 -29.79 18.59
C LEU A 106 -23.14 -28.68 19.45
N ALA A 107 -23.54 -29.01 20.68
CA ALA A 107 -24.19 -28.07 21.59
C ALA A 107 -23.29 -26.88 21.99
N ASP A 108 -21.98 -26.99 21.78
CA ASP A 108 -20.95 -25.98 22.02
C ASP A 108 -20.59 -25.15 20.77
N ASP A 109 -21.12 -25.46 19.59
CA ASP A 109 -20.84 -24.70 18.36
C ASP A 109 -21.33 -23.25 18.46
N ASP A 110 -22.50 -23.03 19.05
CA ASP A 110 -23.04 -21.69 19.29
C ASP A 110 -22.18 -20.89 20.28
N LEU A 111 -21.66 -21.55 21.31
CA LEU A 111 -20.75 -20.94 22.28
C LEU A 111 -19.39 -20.62 21.64
N GLY A 112 -18.84 -21.56 20.85
CA GLY A 112 -17.59 -21.37 20.11
C GLY A 112 -17.67 -20.22 19.13
N ARG A 113 -18.75 -20.15 18.35
CA ARG A 113 -19.05 -19.03 17.45
C ARG A 113 -19.13 -17.71 18.21
N ALA A 114 -19.86 -17.68 19.32
CA ALA A 114 -20.03 -16.47 20.10
C ALA A 114 -18.69 -16.00 20.70
N MET A 115 -17.84 -16.93 21.16
CA MET A 115 -16.49 -16.63 21.66
C MET A 115 -15.59 -16.06 20.56
N GLU A 116 -15.64 -16.63 19.35
CA GLU A 116 -14.85 -16.16 18.20
C GLU A 116 -15.27 -14.76 17.73
N VAL A 117 -16.58 -14.50 17.68
CA VAL A 117 -17.15 -13.17 17.39
C VAL A 117 -16.69 -12.17 18.44
N THR A 118 -16.82 -12.50 19.74
CA THR A 118 -16.42 -11.62 20.84
C THR A 118 -14.91 -11.32 20.80
N ALA A 119 -14.08 -12.33 20.54
CA ALA A 119 -12.64 -12.15 20.37
C ALA A 119 -12.31 -11.25 19.18
N THR A 120 -13.05 -11.37 18.08
CA THR A 120 -12.86 -10.52 16.88
C THR A 120 -13.29 -9.08 17.12
N ILE A 121 -14.40 -8.84 17.82
CA ILE A 121 -14.81 -7.49 18.22
C ILE A 121 -13.79 -6.87 19.19
N GLN A 122 -13.23 -7.66 20.12
CA GLN A 122 -12.17 -7.17 21.00
C GLN A 122 -10.92 -6.76 20.20
N ARG A 123 -10.48 -7.58 19.25
CA ARG A 123 -9.37 -7.23 18.33
C ARG A 123 -9.67 -5.93 17.56
N ALA A 124 -10.91 -5.72 17.11
CA ALA A 124 -11.32 -4.49 16.44
C ALA A 124 -11.25 -3.28 17.38
N GLN A 125 -11.72 -3.41 18.62
CA GLN A 125 -11.62 -2.36 19.65
C GLN A 125 -10.16 -1.99 19.94
N ASP A 126 -9.25 -2.96 19.98
CA ASP A 126 -7.83 -2.72 20.24
C ASP A 126 -7.15 -1.95 19.10
N ILE A 127 -7.53 -2.25 17.85
CA ILE A 127 -7.08 -1.50 16.67
C ILE A 127 -7.58 -0.06 16.74
N VAL A 128 -8.88 0.14 17.02
CA VAL A 128 -9.48 1.48 17.16
C VAL A 128 -8.78 2.28 18.25
N ASN A 129 -8.59 1.69 19.44
CA ASN A 129 -7.88 2.32 20.56
C ASN A 129 -6.44 2.71 20.20
N SER A 130 -5.76 1.86 19.42
CA SER A 130 -4.38 2.13 18.98
C SER A 130 -4.31 3.28 17.97
N VAL A 131 -5.28 3.37 17.05
CA VAL A 131 -5.42 4.50 16.14
C VAL A 131 -5.74 5.79 16.89
N GLU A 132 -6.62 5.74 17.90
CA GLU A 132 -6.93 6.90 18.75
C GLU A 132 -5.68 7.41 19.48
N ARG A 133 -4.87 6.53 20.06
CA ARG A 133 -3.58 6.91 20.68
C ARG A 133 -2.64 7.59 19.68
N CYS A 134 -2.59 7.14 18.43
CA CYS A 134 -1.80 7.81 17.40
C CYS A 134 -2.29 9.25 17.16
N TRP A 135 -3.60 9.48 17.14
CA TRP A 135 -4.16 10.83 16.99
C TRP A 135 -3.95 11.70 18.22
N GLU A 136 -3.96 11.12 19.41
CA GLU A 136 -3.60 11.81 20.65
C GLU A 136 -2.12 12.27 20.61
N SER A 137 -1.18 11.36 20.35
CA SER A 137 0.24 11.68 20.17
C SER A 137 0.48 12.71 19.06
N ALA A 138 -0.25 12.64 17.95
CA ALA A 138 -0.16 13.63 16.89
C ALA A 138 -0.71 15.01 17.30
N GLY A 139 -1.77 15.05 18.12
CA GLY A 139 -2.32 16.29 18.66
C GLY A 139 -1.37 16.96 19.66
N GLN A 140 -0.65 16.15 20.44
CA GLN A 140 0.39 16.59 21.38
C GLN A 140 1.70 16.99 20.67
N GLY A 141 1.88 16.61 19.40
CA GLY A 141 3.06 16.92 18.59
C GLY A 141 4.21 15.93 18.75
N GLU A 142 3.96 14.74 19.31
CA GLU A 142 4.96 13.67 19.46
C GLU A 142 5.25 12.97 18.14
N ILE A 143 4.23 12.80 17.30
CA ILE A 143 4.35 12.27 15.93
C ILE A 143 3.69 13.22 14.93
N SER A 144 4.08 13.14 13.66
CA SER A 144 3.45 13.91 12.61
C SER A 144 2.02 13.42 12.30
N PHE A 145 1.15 14.35 11.89
CA PHE A 145 -0.21 14.01 11.44
C PHE A 145 -0.21 13.08 10.20
N VAL A 146 0.87 13.08 9.42
CA VAL A 146 1.04 12.19 8.26
C VAL A 146 1.27 10.75 8.72
N THR A 147 2.09 10.56 9.77
CA THR A 147 2.26 9.25 10.40
C THR A 147 0.95 8.75 11.01
N ALA A 148 0.23 9.59 11.75
CA ALA A 148 -1.08 9.20 12.30
C ALA A 148 -2.09 8.84 11.18
N ALA A 149 -2.10 9.58 10.07
CA ALA A 149 -2.91 9.23 8.91
C ALA A 149 -2.49 7.88 8.27
N PHE A 150 -1.20 7.62 8.15
CA PHE A 150 -0.67 6.33 7.68
C PHE A 150 -1.12 5.18 8.59
N MET A 151 -0.96 5.34 9.90
CA MET A 151 -1.38 4.34 10.89
C MET A 151 -2.90 4.14 10.89
N THR A 152 -3.68 5.18 10.63
CA THR A 152 -5.13 5.06 10.46
C THR A 152 -5.49 4.22 9.23
N ASN A 153 -4.75 4.36 8.12
CA ASN A 153 -4.95 3.51 6.93
C ASN A 153 -4.58 2.05 7.21
N VAL A 154 -3.48 1.78 7.96
CA VAL A 154 -3.11 0.43 8.42
C VAL A 154 -4.18 -0.17 9.33
N GLY A 155 -4.68 0.62 10.29
CA GLY A 155 -5.77 0.21 11.17
C GLY A 155 -7.05 -0.09 10.40
N PHE A 156 -7.42 0.77 9.44
CA PHE A 156 -8.58 0.54 8.58
C PHE A 156 -8.44 -0.72 7.72
N ALA A 157 -7.27 -0.97 7.12
CA ALA A 157 -7.03 -2.19 6.34
C ALA A 157 -7.15 -3.46 7.22
N SER A 158 -6.68 -3.37 8.45
CA SER A 158 -6.78 -4.46 9.45
C SER A 158 -8.25 -4.71 9.86
N LEU A 159 -9.01 -3.65 10.15
CA LEU A 159 -10.44 -3.74 10.46
C LEU A 159 -11.28 -4.27 9.29
N ARG A 160 -10.91 -3.91 8.05
CA ARG A 160 -11.55 -4.45 6.86
C ARG A 160 -11.32 -5.96 6.73
N ARG A 161 -10.12 -6.44 7.03
CA ARG A 161 -9.82 -7.88 7.05
C ARG A 161 -10.65 -8.61 8.11
N LEU A 162 -10.72 -8.06 9.33
CA LEU A 162 -11.58 -8.63 10.38
C LEU A 162 -13.07 -8.67 9.97
N GLY A 163 -13.55 -7.63 9.28
CA GLY A 163 -14.91 -7.62 8.75
C GLY A 163 -15.15 -8.71 7.70
N LEU A 164 -14.18 -8.96 6.82
CA LEU A 164 -14.27 -10.05 5.85
C LEU A 164 -14.25 -11.42 6.54
N GLU A 165 -13.39 -11.61 7.55
CA GLU A 165 -13.34 -12.84 8.38
C GLU A 165 -14.72 -13.13 9.02
N LEU A 166 -15.39 -12.11 9.57
CA LEU A 166 -16.73 -12.25 10.14
C LEU A 166 -17.81 -12.59 9.10
N LEU A 167 -17.74 -11.97 7.91
CA LEU A 167 -18.70 -12.20 6.83
C LEU A 167 -18.50 -13.54 6.11
N GLU A 168 -17.31 -14.11 6.16
CA GLU A 168 -17.04 -15.49 5.71
C GLU A 168 -17.76 -16.52 6.58
N GLN A 169 -17.95 -16.21 7.87
CA GLN A 169 -18.64 -17.09 8.82
C GLN A 169 -20.16 -16.95 8.72
N ASP A 170 -20.67 -15.73 8.53
CA ASP A 170 -22.10 -15.48 8.28
C ASP A 170 -22.30 -14.26 7.36
N ILE A 171 -22.79 -14.53 6.15
CA ILE A 171 -22.97 -13.54 5.07
C ILE A 171 -24.02 -12.48 5.45
N LYS A 172 -24.94 -12.78 6.37
CA LYS A 172 -26.03 -11.88 6.78
C LYS A 172 -25.77 -11.14 8.08
N LEU A 173 -24.59 -11.32 8.67
CA LEU A 173 -24.25 -10.77 9.98
C LEU A 173 -24.26 -9.24 9.94
N ASP A 174 -25.22 -8.64 10.65
CA ASP A 174 -25.28 -7.20 10.85
C ASP A 174 -24.71 -6.77 12.22
N ILE A 175 -24.60 -5.46 12.46
CA ILE A 175 -24.05 -4.92 13.71
C ILE A 175 -24.99 -5.17 14.90
N SER A 176 -26.29 -5.32 14.65
CA SER A 176 -27.30 -5.62 15.67
C SER A 176 -27.20 -7.08 16.13
N ASP A 177 -27.00 -8.00 15.18
CA ASP A 177 -26.75 -9.43 15.41
C ASP A 177 -25.45 -9.61 16.21
N LEU A 178 -24.37 -8.92 15.81
CA LEU A 178 -23.09 -8.91 16.56
C LEU A 178 -23.29 -8.46 18.00
N HIS A 179 -24.07 -7.41 18.22
CA HIS A 179 -24.38 -6.91 19.55
C HIS A 179 -25.18 -7.93 20.38
N GLN A 180 -26.17 -8.60 19.78
CA GLN A 180 -26.94 -9.64 20.44
C GLN A 180 -26.07 -10.87 20.82
N ILE A 181 -25.17 -11.28 19.94
CA ILE A 181 -24.23 -12.40 20.17
C ILE A 181 -23.23 -12.06 21.29
N CYS A 182 -22.70 -10.83 21.33
CA CYS A 182 -21.80 -10.43 22.41
C CYS A 182 -22.54 -10.34 23.77
N CYS A 183 -23.80 -9.88 23.77
CA CYS A 183 -24.63 -9.79 24.97
C CYS A 183 -25.11 -11.15 25.51
N SER A 184 -25.12 -12.22 24.71
CA SER A 184 -25.56 -13.54 25.17
C SER A 184 -24.48 -14.27 25.99
N ILE A 185 -23.20 -13.92 25.83
CA ILE A 185 -22.06 -14.50 26.56
C ILE A 185 -21.74 -13.71 27.83
N GLY A 186 -21.87 -12.38 27.76
CA GLY A 186 -21.70 -11.51 28.91
C GLY A 186 -22.96 -11.52 29.78
N GLY A 187 -22.91 -12.17 30.95
CA GLY A 187 -23.81 -11.75 32.04
C GLY A 187 -23.67 -10.24 32.27
N LYS A 188 -24.63 -9.61 32.95
CA LYS A 188 -24.70 -8.14 33.17
C LYS A 188 -23.42 -7.44 33.70
N ASP A 189 -22.38 -8.20 34.03
CA ASP A 189 -21.06 -7.77 34.52
C ASP A 189 -19.89 -8.15 33.57
N GLY A 190 -20.13 -8.36 32.27
CA GLY A 190 -19.07 -8.47 31.27
C GLY A 190 -18.27 -7.16 31.14
N PRO A 191 -17.00 -7.17 30.67
CA PRO A 191 -16.18 -5.96 30.60
C PRO A 191 -16.90 -4.87 29.79
N GLU A 192 -17.27 -3.77 30.45
CA GLU A 192 -18.02 -2.63 29.88
C GLU A 192 -17.41 -2.09 28.57
N SER A 193 -16.14 -2.40 28.28
CA SER A 193 -15.42 -1.99 27.08
C SER A 193 -15.87 -2.66 25.78
N SER A 194 -16.37 -3.91 25.80
CA SER A 194 -16.63 -4.67 24.56
C SER A 194 -17.92 -4.21 23.85
N HIS A 195 -18.86 -3.61 24.57
CA HIS A 195 -20.11 -3.09 24.01
C HIS A 195 -19.98 -1.66 23.46
N ARG A 196 -19.02 -0.88 23.97
CA ARG A 196 -18.88 0.54 23.61
C ARG A 196 -18.58 0.75 22.13
N LEU A 197 -17.73 -0.08 21.53
CA LEU A 197 -17.49 -0.01 20.07
C LEU A 197 -18.78 -0.29 19.32
N LEU A 198 -19.45 -1.42 19.59
CA LEU A 198 -20.68 -1.81 18.91
C LEU A 198 -21.78 -0.73 19.02
N ASP A 199 -21.97 -0.13 20.20
CA ASP A 199 -22.91 0.99 20.41
C ASP A 199 -22.62 2.17 19.48
N THR A 200 -21.34 2.56 19.38
CA THR A 200 -20.94 3.68 18.51
C THR A 200 -21.06 3.34 17.04
N LEU A 201 -20.83 2.09 16.65
CA LEU A 201 -20.98 1.64 15.27
C LEU A 201 -22.46 1.60 14.86
N GLN A 202 -23.35 1.16 15.74
CA GLN A 202 -24.80 1.24 15.52
C GLN A 202 -25.28 2.69 15.38
N GLU A 203 -24.70 3.65 16.11
CA GLU A 203 -24.99 5.07 15.90
C GLU A 203 -24.59 5.53 14.49
N VAL A 204 -23.39 5.15 14.04
CA VAL A 204 -22.90 5.48 12.69
C VAL A 204 -23.77 4.84 11.61
N GLU A 205 -24.13 3.56 11.77
CA GLU A 205 -25.01 2.84 10.86
C GLU A 205 -26.37 3.52 10.75
N ARG A 206 -26.97 3.89 11.89
CA ARG A 206 -28.27 4.57 11.93
C ARG A 206 -28.22 5.92 11.22
N SER A 207 -27.20 6.74 11.48
CA SER A 207 -27.00 8.01 10.78
C SER A 207 -26.85 7.78 9.27
N LEU A 208 -26.00 6.85 8.85
CA LEU A 208 -25.74 6.58 7.44
C LEU A 208 -26.99 6.02 6.71
N GLY A 209 -27.75 5.14 7.37
CA GLY A 209 -29.04 4.64 6.89
C GLY A 209 -30.05 5.76 6.67
N HIS A 210 -30.16 6.71 7.61
CA HIS A 210 -31.04 7.87 7.49
C HIS A 210 -30.78 8.69 6.21
N TYR A 211 -29.49 8.89 5.88
CA TYR A 211 -29.07 9.56 4.65
C TYR A 211 -29.36 8.74 3.39
N ARG A 212 -29.15 7.41 3.43
CA ARG A 212 -29.47 6.51 2.32
C ARG A 212 -30.97 6.54 1.98
N ASP A 213 -31.81 6.59 3.00
CA ASP A 213 -33.27 6.61 2.88
C ASP A 213 -33.81 7.98 2.43
N GLY A 214 -32.93 8.98 2.27
CA GLY A 214 -33.27 10.32 1.75
C GLY A 214 -33.75 11.30 2.81
N HIS A 215 -33.64 10.96 4.09
CA HIS A 215 -33.93 11.87 5.17
C HIS A 215 -32.70 12.75 5.45
N GLN A 216 -32.57 13.86 4.72
CA GLN A 216 -31.54 14.85 5.02
C GLN A 216 -32.02 15.81 6.11
N LEU A 217 -31.28 15.87 7.22
CA LEU A 217 -31.29 17.05 8.09
C LEU A 217 -30.78 18.25 7.28
N THR A 218 -31.06 19.49 7.71
CA THR A 218 -30.79 20.72 6.93
C THR A 218 -29.40 20.68 6.28
N PRO A 219 -29.31 20.61 4.93
CA PRO A 219 -28.08 20.19 4.25
C PRO A 219 -26.95 21.18 4.50
N ILE A 220 -25.82 20.68 5.00
CA ILE A 220 -24.63 21.50 5.19
C ILE A 220 -23.86 21.55 3.86
N SER A 221 -23.96 22.68 3.15
CA SER A 221 -23.25 22.85 1.89
C SER A 221 -21.72 22.96 2.09
N SER A 222 -20.97 22.15 1.36
CA SER A 222 -19.53 22.35 1.15
C SER A 222 -19.34 23.41 0.07
N CYS A 223 -18.77 24.56 0.42
CA CYS A 223 -18.58 25.65 -0.53
C CYS A 223 -17.15 26.19 -0.46
N ALA A 224 -16.57 26.58 -1.61
CA ALA A 224 -15.18 27.06 -1.67
C ALA A 224 -14.92 28.35 -0.88
N SER A 225 -15.98 29.13 -0.61
CA SER A 225 -15.93 30.34 0.22
C SER A 225 -16.31 30.09 1.68
N CYS A 226 -16.74 28.89 2.04
CA CYS A 226 -17.22 28.54 3.37
C CYS A 226 -16.09 27.86 4.14
N VAL A 227 -15.84 28.33 5.36
CA VAL A 227 -14.91 27.67 6.29
C VAL A 227 -15.74 27.09 7.43
N GLN A 228 -15.82 25.76 7.47
CA GLN A 228 -16.46 25.06 8.58
C GLN A 228 -15.44 24.94 9.73
N LYS A 229 -15.74 25.48 10.92
CA LYS A 229 -14.82 25.42 12.07
C LYS A 229 -15.07 24.15 12.87
N PRO A 230 -14.10 23.24 13.01
CA PRO A 230 -14.31 21.95 13.67
C PRO A 230 -14.75 22.05 15.13
N ALA A 231 -14.25 23.06 15.86
CA ALA A 231 -14.62 23.31 17.25
C ALA A 231 -16.13 23.56 17.44
N ASP A 232 -16.80 24.17 16.45
CA ASP A 232 -18.24 24.48 16.52
C ASP A 232 -19.13 23.24 16.52
N TYR A 233 -18.61 22.09 16.07
CA TYR A 233 -19.32 20.80 15.97
C TYR A 233 -18.97 19.83 17.09
N ILE A 234 -17.91 20.12 17.87
CA ILE A 234 -17.42 19.26 18.96
C ILE A 234 -17.75 19.85 20.34
N GLN A 235 -17.71 21.18 20.49
CA GLN A 235 -17.83 21.84 21.80
C GLN A 235 -19.23 22.37 22.15
N SER A 236 -20.24 22.28 21.27
CA SER A 236 -21.49 23.01 21.48
C SER A 236 -22.25 22.47 22.71
N PRO A 237 -22.38 23.26 23.80
CA PRO A 237 -23.44 23.04 24.75
C PRO A 237 -24.73 23.52 24.09
N SER A 238 -25.85 22.89 24.43
CA SER A 238 -27.20 23.26 23.98
C SER A 238 -27.58 24.67 24.46
N ILE A 239 -27.07 25.71 23.81
CA ILE A 239 -27.36 27.10 24.13
C ILE A 239 -27.82 27.76 22.82
N HIS A 240 -29.14 27.94 22.72
CA HIS A 240 -29.94 28.53 21.63
C HIS A 240 -30.52 27.54 20.60
N ASN A 241 -31.81 27.20 20.78
CA ASN A 241 -32.93 26.78 19.88
C ASN A 241 -32.72 26.25 18.44
N HIS A 242 -31.50 26.00 17.99
CA HIS A 242 -31.17 25.29 16.76
C HIS A 242 -30.16 24.22 17.14
N THR A 243 -30.62 22.98 17.23
CA THR A 243 -29.78 21.80 17.45
C THR A 243 -28.76 21.75 16.30
N ARG A 244 -27.51 22.15 16.55
CA ARG A 244 -26.46 22.07 15.54
C ARG A 244 -26.22 20.59 15.20
N PRO A 245 -26.00 20.25 13.92
CA PRO A 245 -25.76 18.87 13.51
C PRO A 245 -24.51 18.32 14.18
N LYS A 246 -24.53 17.04 14.54
CA LYS A 246 -23.36 16.35 15.10
C LYS A 246 -22.24 16.35 14.07
N LEU A 247 -20.98 16.31 14.54
CA LEU A 247 -19.79 16.25 13.67
C LEU A 247 -19.92 15.16 12.58
N LEU A 248 -20.40 13.98 12.95
CA LEU A 248 -20.60 12.85 12.05
C LEU A 248 -21.56 13.19 10.90
N ASP A 249 -22.74 13.73 11.22
CA ASP A 249 -23.76 14.08 10.23
C ASP A 249 -23.22 15.15 9.26
N ALA A 250 -22.49 16.14 9.80
CA ALA A 250 -21.85 17.18 9.00
C ALA A 250 -20.76 16.65 8.06
N ILE A 251 -20.01 15.63 8.47
CA ILE A 251 -19.03 14.94 7.62
C ILE A 251 -19.73 14.16 6.51
N ILE A 252 -20.82 13.45 6.82
CA ILE A 252 -21.61 12.69 5.84
C ILE A 252 -22.18 13.64 4.78
N ASP A 253 -22.74 14.79 5.18
CA ASP A 253 -23.21 15.83 4.26
C ASP A 253 -22.10 16.31 3.30
N ASN A 254 -20.89 16.56 3.83
CA ASN A 254 -19.77 17.00 3.00
C ASN A 254 -19.35 15.93 1.98
N ILE A 255 -19.33 14.65 2.39
CA ILE A 255 -19.04 13.53 1.49
C ILE A 255 -20.13 13.39 0.42
N ILE A 256 -21.41 13.48 0.80
CA ILE A 256 -22.54 13.47 -0.14
C ILE A 256 -22.38 14.57 -1.19
N HIS A 257 -22.11 15.80 -0.74
CA HIS A 257 -21.92 16.93 -1.65
C HIS A 257 -20.78 16.65 -2.65
N LEU A 258 -19.67 16.08 -2.17
CA LEU A 258 -18.54 15.71 -3.02
C LEU A 258 -18.87 14.61 -4.04
N VAL A 259 -19.62 13.58 -3.64
CA VAL A 259 -20.01 12.44 -4.49
C VAL A 259 -21.06 12.84 -5.55
N VAL A 260 -22.00 13.72 -5.18
CA VAL A 260 -23.10 14.17 -6.07
C VAL A 260 -22.66 15.30 -7.02
N THR A 261 -21.49 15.91 -6.80
CA THR A 261 -20.98 17.00 -7.65
C THR A 261 -20.82 16.53 -9.11
N PRO A 262 -21.31 17.31 -10.12
CA PRO A 262 -21.30 16.89 -11.53
C PRO A 262 -19.89 16.71 -12.12
N SER A 263 -18.90 17.42 -11.60
CA SER A 263 -17.50 17.25 -11.94
C SER A 263 -16.82 16.30 -10.93
N PRO A 264 -16.23 15.19 -11.36
CA PRO A 264 -15.52 14.31 -10.43
C PRO A 264 -14.35 15.06 -9.80
N PRO A 265 -14.07 14.84 -8.50
CA PRO A 265 -12.89 15.42 -7.88
C PRO A 265 -11.61 14.81 -8.47
N SER A 266 -10.47 15.45 -8.21
CA SER A 266 -9.16 14.97 -8.71
C SER A 266 -8.89 13.54 -8.25
N ASN A 267 -8.07 12.79 -9.01
CA ASN A 267 -7.78 11.41 -8.65
C ASN A 267 -7.13 11.32 -7.27
N ILE A 268 -6.26 12.28 -6.90
CA ILE A 268 -5.71 12.40 -5.54
C ILE A 268 -6.79 12.37 -4.45
N VAL A 269 -7.95 13.01 -4.65
CA VAL A 269 -9.05 12.96 -3.67
C VAL A 269 -9.79 11.63 -3.72
N ARG A 270 -9.96 11.07 -4.92
CA ARG A 270 -10.69 9.81 -5.12
C ARG A 270 -9.93 8.59 -4.62
N THR A 271 -8.60 8.64 -4.63
CA THR A 271 -7.71 7.55 -4.21
C THR A 271 -7.18 7.72 -2.79
N SER A 272 -7.35 8.90 -2.16
CA SER A 272 -6.81 9.15 -0.83
C SER A 272 -7.49 8.33 0.25
N THR A 273 -8.72 8.65 0.64
CA THR A 273 -9.38 7.91 1.73
C THR A 273 -10.32 6.83 1.20
N PRO A 274 -10.28 5.62 1.78
CA PRO A 274 -11.27 4.59 1.45
C PRO A 274 -12.68 5.03 1.86
N VAL A 275 -12.80 5.92 2.86
CA VAL A 275 -14.09 6.43 3.35
C VAL A 275 -14.89 7.12 2.25
N TYR A 276 -14.25 7.95 1.41
CA TYR A 276 -14.96 8.60 0.30
C TYR A 276 -15.56 7.57 -0.68
N ALA A 277 -14.77 6.56 -1.06
CA ALA A 277 -15.19 5.54 -2.01
C ALA A 277 -16.29 4.64 -1.43
N ASP A 278 -16.09 4.16 -0.20
CA ASP A 278 -16.99 3.22 0.46
C ASP A 278 -18.32 3.88 0.83
N VAL A 279 -18.29 5.09 1.40
CA VAL A 279 -19.51 5.87 1.71
C VAL A 279 -20.21 6.31 0.43
N GLY A 280 -19.47 6.77 -0.57
CA GLY A 280 -20.03 7.14 -1.88
C GLY A 280 -20.70 5.97 -2.58
N TYR A 281 -20.08 4.78 -2.54
CA TYR A 281 -20.67 3.55 -3.06
C TYR A 281 -21.97 3.19 -2.33
N PHE A 282 -21.94 3.18 -0.99
CA PHE A 282 -23.09 2.89 -0.14
C PHE A 282 -24.30 3.81 -0.43
N LEU A 283 -24.04 5.11 -0.64
CA LEU A 283 -25.10 6.10 -0.86
C LEU A 283 -25.68 6.08 -2.29
N THR A 284 -24.89 5.67 -3.29
CA THR A 284 -25.28 5.68 -4.71
C THR A 284 -25.94 4.37 -5.16
N HIS A 285 -25.65 3.24 -4.51
CA HIS A 285 -26.16 1.92 -4.88
C HIS A 285 -27.27 1.45 -3.92
N ARG A 286 -28.41 2.15 -3.95
CA ARG A 286 -29.56 1.88 -3.06
C ARG A 286 -30.22 0.52 -3.27
N ASP A 287 -30.07 -0.06 -4.46
CA ASP A 287 -30.76 -1.28 -4.90
C ASP A 287 -29.99 -2.58 -4.57
N GLN A 288 -28.77 -2.48 -4.05
CA GLN A 288 -27.97 -3.62 -3.60
C GLN A 288 -28.00 -3.67 -2.09
N GLU A 289 -28.07 -4.86 -1.47
CA GLU A 289 -27.77 -5.02 -0.03
C GLU A 289 -26.29 -4.67 0.16
N PRO A 290 -25.94 -3.46 0.62
CA PRO A 290 -24.55 -3.08 0.68
C PRO A 290 -24.00 -3.69 1.96
N GLN A 291 -22.91 -4.44 1.86
CA GLN A 291 -22.08 -4.70 3.03
C GLN A 291 -21.55 -3.35 3.54
N SER A 292 -22.19 -2.82 4.58
CA SER A 292 -22.01 -1.47 5.13
C SER A 292 -20.76 -1.34 5.98
N TRP A 293 -20.11 -2.46 6.30
CA TRP A 293 -19.06 -2.57 7.31
C TRP A 293 -17.90 -1.59 7.09
N SER A 294 -17.31 -1.55 5.88
CA SER A 294 -16.14 -0.70 5.63
C SER A 294 -16.48 0.79 5.67
N ALA A 295 -17.68 1.18 5.18
CA ALA A 295 -18.17 2.54 5.27
C ALA A 295 -18.41 2.98 6.73
N ILE A 296 -19.02 2.10 7.54
CA ILE A 296 -19.30 2.36 8.97
C ILE A 296 -18.00 2.47 9.76
N MET A 297 -17.08 1.51 9.62
CA MET A 297 -15.77 1.55 10.30
C MET A 297 -14.96 2.78 9.89
N GLY A 298 -14.99 3.12 8.60
CA GLY A 298 -14.30 4.28 8.07
C GLY A 298 -14.83 5.58 8.66
N LEU A 299 -16.15 5.74 8.71
CA LEU A 299 -16.79 6.91 9.34
C LEU A 299 -16.55 6.96 10.85
N HIS A 300 -16.55 5.81 11.53
CA HIS A 300 -16.21 5.73 12.95
C HIS A 300 -14.78 6.22 13.22
N LEU A 301 -13.79 5.67 12.52
CA LEU A 301 -12.38 6.10 12.65
C LEU A 301 -12.21 7.59 12.30
N LEU A 302 -12.89 8.07 11.25
CA LEU A 302 -12.84 9.47 10.86
C LEU A 302 -13.41 10.38 11.94
N ASN A 303 -14.56 10.03 12.53
CA ASN A 303 -15.22 10.81 13.57
C ASN A 303 -14.42 10.79 14.88
N GLN A 304 -13.97 9.62 15.34
CA GLN A 304 -13.20 9.49 16.58
C GLN A 304 -11.81 10.11 16.46
N GLY A 305 -11.05 9.77 15.41
CA GLY A 305 -9.71 10.33 15.18
C GLY A 305 -9.72 11.86 15.11
N TYR A 306 -10.76 12.44 14.51
CA TYR A 306 -10.93 13.90 14.46
C TYR A 306 -11.21 14.50 15.85
N LYS A 307 -12.11 13.89 16.64
CA LYS A 307 -12.41 14.34 18.01
C LYS A 307 -11.17 14.23 18.91
N THR A 308 -10.51 13.07 18.91
CA THR A 308 -9.32 12.79 19.72
C THR A 308 -8.16 13.72 19.38
N TYR A 309 -7.93 13.98 18.08
CA TYR A 309 -6.93 14.95 17.67
C TYR A 309 -7.28 16.36 18.18
N LEU A 310 -8.52 16.83 17.99
CA LEU A 310 -8.91 18.17 18.42
C LEU A 310 -8.82 18.33 19.95
N SER A 311 -9.22 17.33 20.73
CA SER A 311 -9.16 17.39 22.19
C SER A 311 -7.73 17.40 22.73
N SER A 312 -6.80 16.77 22.01
CA SER A 312 -5.39 16.66 22.42
C SER A 312 -4.53 17.83 21.94
N THR A 313 -5.05 18.64 21.01
CA THR A 313 -4.29 19.70 20.36
C THR A 313 -4.31 21.01 21.17
N PRO A 314 -3.15 21.65 21.44
CA PRO A 314 -3.09 22.87 22.24
C PRO A 314 -3.69 24.10 21.55
N THR A 315 -3.79 24.10 20.20
CA THR A 315 -4.43 25.19 19.44
C THR A 315 -5.34 24.66 18.32
N PRO A 316 -6.66 24.95 18.32
CA PRO A 316 -7.61 24.44 17.30
C PRO A 316 -7.27 24.87 15.86
N ASN A 317 -6.56 25.99 15.68
CA ASN A 317 -6.13 26.51 14.38
C ASN A 317 -5.12 25.61 13.66
N LEU A 318 -4.56 24.59 14.32
CA LEU A 318 -3.68 23.60 13.69
C LEU A 318 -4.41 22.74 12.64
N ILE A 319 -5.73 22.55 12.76
CA ILE A 319 -6.47 21.65 11.86
C ILE A 319 -6.45 22.13 10.42
N SER A 320 -6.75 23.41 10.19
CA SER A 320 -6.72 23.98 8.84
C SER A 320 -5.31 23.97 8.24
N LYS A 321 -4.25 23.91 9.07
CA LYS A 321 -2.88 23.80 8.57
C LYS A 321 -2.60 22.48 7.86
N HIS A 322 -3.21 21.35 8.25
CA HIS A 322 -2.99 20.07 7.57
C HIS A 322 -3.44 20.13 6.10
N ARG A 323 -4.61 20.71 5.83
CA ARG A 323 -5.08 20.92 4.46
C ARG A 323 -4.19 21.89 3.71
N ILE A 324 -3.69 22.96 4.36
CA ILE A 324 -2.70 23.88 3.77
C ILE A 324 -1.43 23.12 3.38
N THR A 325 -0.89 22.26 4.26
CA THR A 325 0.30 21.45 3.98
C THR A 325 0.08 20.57 2.73
N ALA A 326 -1.05 19.87 2.63
CA ALA A 326 -1.36 19.06 1.45
C ALA A 326 -1.43 19.90 0.16
N LEU A 327 -2.05 21.09 0.20
CA LEU A 327 -2.11 22.01 -0.93
C LEU A 327 -0.73 22.58 -1.30
N GLN A 328 0.09 22.92 -0.31
CA GLN A 328 1.45 23.41 -0.53
C GLN A 328 2.34 22.33 -1.14
N LEU A 329 2.22 21.07 -0.70
CA LEU A 329 2.93 19.95 -1.29
C LEU A 329 2.49 19.73 -2.74
N ALA A 330 1.19 19.77 -3.03
CA ALA A 330 0.68 19.67 -4.40
C ALA A 330 1.21 20.79 -5.30
N GLN A 331 1.29 22.02 -4.80
CA GLN A 331 1.87 23.17 -5.52
C GLN A 331 3.39 23.01 -5.75
N GLN A 332 4.13 22.52 -4.75
CA GLN A 332 5.55 22.20 -4.90
C GLN A 332 5.72 21.14 -6.01
N ALA A 333 5.02 20.01 -5.93
CA ALA A 333 5.07 18.95 -6.93
C ALA A 333 4.68 19.45 -8.33
N LEU A 334 3.60 20.22 -8.43
CA LEU A 334 3.14 20.82 -9.69
C LEU A 334 4.25 21.65 -10.35
N SER A 335 4.94 22.51 -9.58
CA SER A 335 6.01 23.35 -10.12
C SER A 335 7.15 22.53 -10.75
N HIS A 336 7.56 21.43 -10.10
CA HIS A 336 8.58 20.54 -10.62
C HIS A 336 8.10 19.77 -11.85
N VAL A 337 6.89 19.18 -11.79
CA VAL A 337 6.31 18.43 -12.90
C VAL A 337 6.14 19.33 -14.13
N THR A 338 5.57 20.52 -13.98
CA THR A 338 5.40 21.50 -15.06
C THR A 338 6.74 21.87 -15.69
N SER A 339 7.78 22.11 -14.87
CA SER A 339 9.12 22.42 -15.39
C SER A 339 9.72 21.25 -16.19
N ILE A 340 9.61 20.02 -15.68
CA ILE A 340 10.10 18.81 -16.35
C ILE A 340 9.35 18.57 -17.67
N VAL A 341 8.02 18.66 -17.63
CA VAL A 341 7.18 18.43 -18.81
C VAL A 341 7.49 19.49 -19.86
N ASN A 342 7.60 20.77 -19.50
CA ASN A 342 7.86 21.85 -20.47
C ASN A 342 9.25 21.78 -21.13
N ASP A 343 10.19 21.01 -20.59
CA ASP A 343 11.48 20.78 -21.24
C ASP A 343 11.36 19.84 -22.45
N LYS A 344 11.24 20.45 -23.64
CA LYS A 344 11.16 19.74 -24.92
C LYS A 344 12.44 18.96 -25.27
N THR A 345 13.59 19.31 -24.69
CA THR A 345 14.86 18.60 -24.93
C THR A 345 14.85 17.23 -24.23
N CYS A 346 14.26 17.17 -23.04
CA CYS A 346 14.05 15.94 -22.29
C CYS A 346 12.83 15.16 -22.81
N PHE A 347 11.70 15.82 -23.01
CA PHE A 347 10.42 15.20 -23.35
C PHE A 347 9.87 15.72 -24.69
N PRO A 348 10.33 15.17 -25.82
CA PRO A 348 9.96 15.67 -27.15
C PRO A 348 8.52 15.35 -27.58
N CYS A 349 7.84 14.37 -26.96
CA CYS A 349 6.48 13.97 -27.33
C CYS A 349 5.59 13.66 -26.12
N ARG A 350 4.26 13.65 -26.37
CA ARG A 350 3.19 13.37 -25.40
C ARG A 350 2.29 12.22 -25.84
N CYS A 351 2.86 11.24 -26.54
CA CYS A 351 2.12 10.05 -26.94
C CYS A 351 1.71 9.25 -25.71
N THR A 352 0.52 8.63 -25.72
CA THR A 352 -0.10 7.95 -24.56
C THR A 352 0.75 6.87 -23.89
N GLN A 353 1.74 6.32 -24.59
CA GLN A 353 2.65 5.30 -24.08
C GLN A 353 3.92 5.85 -23.42
N THR A 354 4.13 7.17 -23.44
CA THR A 354 5.37 7.82 -23.00
C THR A 354 5.24 8.35 -21.57
N LEU A 355 6.36 8.34 -20.84
CA LEU A 355 6.44 8.97 -19.52
C LEU A 355 6.01 10.45 -19.54
N GLY A 356 6.29 11.17 -20.63
CA GLY A 356 5.88 12.56 -20.80
C GLY A 356 4.36 12.75 -20.80
N TYR A 357 3.58 11.82 -21.36
CA TYR A 357 2.12 11.85 -21.28
C TYR A 357 1.63 11.63 -19.84
N HIS A 358 2.18 10.62 -19.15
CA HIS A 358 1.77 10.33 -17.78
C HIS A 358 2.13 11.43 -16.78
N LEU A 359 3.30 12.07 -16.95
CA LEU A 359 3.68 13.27 -16.18
C LEU A 359 2.75 14.45 -16.47
N GLN A 360 2.31 14.62 -17.71
CA GLN A 360 1.31 15.62 -18.05
C GLN A 360 -0.05 15.30 -17.40
N THR A 361 -0.47 14.03 -17.33
CA THR A 361 -1.67 13.66 -16.58
C THR A 361 -1.54 13.97 -15.10
N LEU A 362 -0.39 13.68 -14.48
CA LEU A 362 -0.10 14.06 -13.10
C LEU A 362 -0.14 15.59 -12.90
N GLU A 363 0.40 16.37 -13.85
CA GLU A 363 0.36 17.83 -13.83
C GLU A 363 -1.09 18.36 -13.74
N HIS A 364 -1.99 17.83 -14.58
CA HIS A 364 -3.41 18.21 -14.56
C HIS A 364 -4.07 17.84 -13.23
N ASP A 365 -3.79 16.63 -12.71
CA ASP A 365 -4.37 16.15 -11.47
C ASP A 365 -3.91 16.96 -10.24
N LEU A 366 -2.62 17.31 -10.17
CA LEU A 366 -2.06 18.20 -9.16
C LEU A 366 -2.61 19.62 -9.25
N LEU A 367 -2.84 20.12 -10.47
CA LEU A 367 -3.43 21.43 -10.71
C LEU A 367 -4.89 21.47 -10.24
N ASP A 368 -5.68 20.45 -10.59
CA ASP A 368 -7.08 20.34 -10.19
C ASP A 368 -7.21 20.23 -8.66
N PHE A 369 -6.37 19.41 -8.02
CA PHE A 369 -6.29 19.33 -6.56
C PHE A 369 -5.94 20.68 -5.91
N SER A 370 -4.91 21.36 -6.44
CA SER A 370 -4.43 22.65 -5.92
C SER A 370 -5.45 23.77 -6.09
N ARG A 371 -6.32 23.69 -7.10
CA ARG A 371 -7.42 24.63 -7.34
C ARG A 371 -8.63 24.35 -6.45
N HIS A 372 -8.79 23.11 -5.97
CA HIS A 372 -9.90 22.70 -5.11
C HIS A 372 -9.70 23.18 -3.66
N LYS A 373 -9.95 24.47 -3.44
CA LYS A 373 -9.86 25.14 -2.12
C LYS A 373 -11.14 24.97 -1.32
N CYS A 374 -11.49 23.73 -0.97
CA CYS A 374 -12.58 23.45 -0.03
C CYS A 374 -12.05 23.40 1.41
N TRP A 375 -12.79 24.04 2.34
CA TRP A 375 -12.51 24.10 3.78
C TRP A 375 -13.71 23.59 4.57
N ASP A 376 -14.27 22.47 4.14
CA ASP A 376 -15.28 21.74 4.89
C ASP A 376 -14.62 20.83 5.95
N LEU A 377 -15.43 20.15 6.76
CA LEU A 377 -14.93 19.26 7.81
C LEU A 377 -14.23 18.02 7.25
N TYR A 378 -14.63 17.53 6.06
CA TYR A 378 -14.03 16.35 5.45
C TYR A 378 -12.60 16.66 4.98
N PHE A 379 -12.39 17.69 4.18
CA PHE A 379 -11.06 18.08 3.69
C PHE A 379 -10.14 18.63 4.78
N GLN A 380 -10.69 19.18 5.87
CA GLN A 380 -9.92 19.63 7.02
C GLN A 380 -9.58 18.51 8.00
N SER A 381 -10.21 17.34 7.89
CA SER A 381 -9.87 16.20 8.76
C SER A 381 -8.37 15.89 8.69
N PRO A 382 -7.67 15.76 9.84
CA PRO A 382 -6.26 15.41 9.87
C PRO A 382 -5.96 14.10 9.12
N TRP A 383 -6.84 13.09 9.22
CA TRP A 383 -6.69 11.83 8.49
C TRP A 383 -6.79 12.03 6.98
N VAL A 384 -7.81 12.75 6.52
CA VAL A 384 -8.05 13.00 5.09
C VAL A 384 -6.91 13.84 4.50
N ALA A 385 -6.50 14.91 5.17
CA ALA A 385 -5.40 15.77 4.74
C ALA A 385 -4.05 15.03 4.75
N GLY A 386 -3.76 14.24 5.79
CA GLY A 386 -2.55 13.41 5.87
C GLY A 386 -2.52 12.34 4.77
N THR A 387 -3.67 11.76 4.44
CA THR A 387 -3.74 10.78 3.34
C THR A 387 -3.57 11.43 1.96
N HIS A 388 -4.04 12.66 1.76
CA HIS A 388 -3.70 13.42 0.55
C HIS A 388 -2.18 13.66 0.43
N VAL A 389 -1.49 13.95 1.54
CA VAL A 389 -0.02 14.07 1.54
C VAL A 389 0.63 12.76 1.12
N LEU A 390 0.21 11.63 1.71
CA LEU A 390 0.72 10.29 1.37
C LEU A 390 0.52 9.96 -0.12
N GLU A 391 -0.66 10.21 -0.66
CA GLU A 391 -0.97 9.96 -2.08
C GLU A 391 -0.10 10.81 -3.01
N ILE A 392 0.10 12.10 -2.70
CA ILE A 392 0.97 12.97 -3.49
C ILE A 392 2.42 12.49 -3.42
N LEU A 393 2.90 12.07 -2.24
CA LEU A 393 4.24 11.52 -2.08
C LEU A 393 4.42 10.22 -2.87
N ASP A 394 3.47 9.29 -2.81
CA ASP A 394 3.53 8.02 -3.54
C ASP A 394 3.54 8.26 -5.06
N LEU A 395 2.66 9.13 -5.57
CA LEU A 395 2.66 9.51 -6.98
C LEU A 395 4.00 10.15 -7.40
N CYS A 396 4.52 11.09 -6.61
CA CYS A 396 5.80 11.73 -6.89
C CYS A 396 6.97 10.73 -6.86
N HIS A 397 6.97 9.80 -5.90
CA HIS A 397 7.96 8.74 -5.81
C HIS A 397 7.86 7.77 -6.99
N TYR A 398 6.66 7.30 -7.32
CA TYR A 398 6.37 6.39 -8.44
C TYR A 398 6.87 6.93 -9.78
N TYR A 399 6.60 8.20 -10.08
CA TYR A 399 7.11 8.83 -11.31
C TYR A 399 8.58 9.23 -11.21
N GLY A 400 9.04 9.64 -10.03
CA GLY A 400 10.43 9.93 -9.72
C GLY A 400 11.36 8.74 -9.99
N MET A 401 10.98 7.55 -9.54
CA MET A 401 11.76 6.32 -9.79
C MET A 401 11.86 5.98 -11.29
N ARG A 402 10.85 6.33 -12.09
CA ARG A 402 10.93 6.23 -13.55
C ARG A 402 11.85 7.27 -14.16
N LEU A 403 11.87 8.48 -13.61
CA LEU A 403 12.76 9.56 -14.03
C LEU A 403 14.24 9.23 -13.77
N ILE A 404 14.57 8.55 -12.67
CA ILE A 404 15.96 8.06 -12.42
C ILE A 404 16.47 7.22 -13.60
N ASN A 405 15.60 6.34 -14.13
CA ASN A 405 15.92 5.47 -15.25
C ASN A 405 15.72 6.12 -16.62
N TYR A 406 14.99 7.23 -16.68
CA TYR A 406 14.64 7.90 -17.93
C TYR A 406 15.89 8.47 -18.61
N ARG A 407 16.18 7.96 -19.81
CA ARG A 407 17.38 8.29 -20.61
C ARG A 407 18.72 8.19 -19.85
N HIS A 408 18.71 7.58 -18.68
CA HIS A 408 19.86 7.40 -17.80
C HIS A 408 20.60 8.69 -17.39
N TYR A 409 19.95 9.85 -17.37
CA TYR A 409 20.61 11.12 -16.99
C TYR A 409 21.17 11.08 -15.57
N VAL A 410 20.37 10.64 -14.59
CA VAL A 410 20.79 10.52 -13.18
C VAL A 410 21.97 9.55 -13.06
N GLY A 411 21.86 8.37 -13.68
CA GLY A 411 22.95 7.40 -13.67
C GLY A 411 24.22 7.91 -14.35
N ALA A 412 24.11 8.66 -15.46
CA ALA A 412 25.28 9.21 -16.16
C ALA A 412 26.07 10.17 -15.25
N VAL A 413 25.36 11.01 -14.50
CA VAL A 413 25.97 11.94 -13.53
C VAL A 413 26.61 11.18 -12.38
N LEU A 414 25.89 10.25 -11.73
CA LEU A 414 26.38 9.54 -10.55
C LEU A 414 27.53 8.55 -10.84
N HIS A 415 27.49 7.85 -11.98
CA HIS A 415 28.62 7.03 -12.44
C HIS A 415 29.86 7.87 -12.77
N SER A 416 29.66 9.03 -13.42
CA SER A 416 30.75 9.96 -13.72
C SER A 416 31.32 10.55 -12.43
N TYR A 417 30.47 10.98 -11.49
CA TYR A 417 30.87 11.48 -10.17
C TYR A 417 31.75 10.48 -9.42
N ASN A 418 31.37 9.21 -9.35
CA ASN A 418 32.18 8.17 -8.70
C ASN A 418 33.58 8.02 -9.34
N VAL A 419 33.71 8.14 -10.67
CA VAL A 419 35.02 8.17 -11.34
C VAL A 419 35.79 9.45 -11.02
N LEU A 420 35.13 10.60 -11.08
CA LEU A 420 35.75 11.91 -10.85
C LEU A 420 36.27 12.02 -9.42
N GLN A 421 35.55 11.47 -8.44
CA GLN A 421 36.01 11.38 -7.06
C GLN A 421 37.27 10.50 -6.96
N LYS A 422 37.22 9.25 -7.47
CA LYS A 422 38.31 8.27 -7.31
C LYS A 422 39.56 8.57 -8.13
N LEU A 423 39.39 9.11 -9.34
CA LEU A 423 40.46 9.24 -10.35
C LEU A 423 40.61 10.66 -10.92
N GLY A 424 39.58 11.50 -10.81
CA GLY A 424 39.59 12.88 -11.29
C GLY A 424 39.98 13.91 -10.22
N GLY A 425 40.09 13.50 -8.94
CA GLY A 425 40.38 14.39 -7.81
C GLY A 425 39.27 15.40 -7.55
N LEU A 426 38.00 15.03 -7.75
CA LEU A 426 36.85 15.80 -7.29
C LEU A 426 36.67 15.55 -5.79
N GLU A 427 36.47 16.63 -5.02
CA GLU A 427 36.15 16.51 -3.61
C GLU A 427 34.79 15.85 -3.40
N GLN A 428 34.61 15.22 -2.24
CA GLN A 428 33.37 14.53 -1.90
C GLN A 428 32.24 15.55 -1.76
N ILE A 429 31.14 15.32 -2.49
CA ILE A 429 29.94 16.15 -2.42
C ILE A 429 28.88 15.37 -1.62
N PRO A 430 28.53 15.78 -0.39
CA PRO A 430 27.70 14.99 0.53
C PRO A 430 26.40 14.48 -0.08
N VAL A 431 25.65 15.37 -0.75
CA VAL A 431 24.39 15.00 -1.39
C VAL A 431 24.55 13.92 -2.47
N LEU A 432 25.63 13.95 -3.26
CA LEU A 432 25.88 12.94 -4.28
C LEU A 432 26.31 11.61 -3.68
N GLU A 433 26.96 11.63 -2.51
CA GLU A 433 27.26 10.43 -1.74
C GLU A 433 26.01 9.77 -1.21
N ASP A 434 25.11 10.55 -0.58
CA ASP A 434 23.83 10.05 -0.08
C ASP A 434 23.01 9.44 -1.21
N LEU A 435 22.95 10.10 -2.38
CA LEU A 435 22.25 9.57 -3.55
C LEU A 435 22.89 8.28 -4.06
N CYS A 436 24.22 8.22 -4.15
CA CYS A 436 24.90 7.00 -4.58
C CYS A 436 24.72 5.84 -3.58
N GLU A 437 24.56 6.13 -2.29
CA GLU A 437 24.29 5.13 -1.25
C GLU A 437 22.82 4.73 -1.19
N LEU A 438 21.88 5.65 -1.38
CA LEU A 438 20.44 5.34 -1.45
C LEU A 438 20.12 4.50 -2.68
N PHE A 439 20.70 4.82 -3.83
CA PHE A 439 20.39 4.15 -5.09
C PHE A 439 21.42 3.10 -5.51
N HIS A 440 22.21 2.58 -4.57
CA HIS A 440 23.31 1.68 -4.92
C HIS A 440 22.83 0.43 -5.66
N ASP A 441 21.71 -0.16 -5.24
CA ASP A 441 21.11 -1.35 -5.87
C ASP A 441 20.53 -1.06 -7.26
N VAL A 442 20.06 0.17 -7.49
CA VAL A 442 19.47 0.57 -8.77
C VAL A 442 20.55 0.96 -9.78
N LEU A 443 21.54 1.73 -9.33
CA LEU A 443 22.54 2.37 -10.19
C LEU A 443 23.78 1.48 -10.40
N PHE A 444 24.17 0.68 -9.41
CA PHE A 444 25.40 -0.10 -9.44
C PHE A 444 25.09 -1.60 -9.37
N PRO A 445 25.16 -2.31 -10.51
CA PRO A 445 24.98 -3.77 -10.55
C PRO A 445 25.84 -4.51 -9.52
N GLY A 446 25.18 -5.20 -8.59
CA GLY A 446 25.82 -5.91 -7.47
C GLY A 446 25.86 -5.12 -6.17
N GLY A 447 25.19 -3.96 -6.10
CA GLY A 447 25.02 -3.18 -4.88
C GLY A 447 26.28 -2.45 -4.40
N VAL A 448 27.36 -2.45 -5.19
CA VAL A 448 28.64 -1.85 -4.78
C VAL A 448 29.12 -0.88 -5.85
N ARG A 449 29.56 0.30 -5.41
CA ARG A 449 30.13 1.30 -6.32
C ARG A 449 31.40 0.77 -6.99
N PRO A 450 31.52 0.85 -8.33
CA PRO A 450 32.67 0.30 -9.03
C PRO A 450 33.95 1.03 -8.61
N SER A 451 35.02 0.26 -8.37
CA SER A 451 36.40 0.74 -8.24
C SER A 451 37.26 0.41 -9.48
N TYR A 452 36.76 -0.46 -10.35
CA TYR A 452 37.31 -0.85 -11.64
C TYR A 452 36.15 -1.35 -12.53
N SER A 453 36.41 -1.57 -13.82
CA SER A 453 35.41 -2.04 -14.78
C SER A 453 34.15 -1.15 -14.85
N TYR A 454 34.36 0.16 -14.72
CA TYR A 454 33.36 1.21 -14.73
C TYR A 454 32.44 1.12 -15.95
N ARG A 455 32.98 0.89 -17.16
CA ARG A 455 32.19 0.80 -18.39
C ARG A 455 31.31 -0.45 -18.42
N SER A 456 31.76 -1.55 -17.81
CA SER A 456 30.95 -2.77 -17.71
C SER A 456 29.80 -2.59 -16.73
N CYS A 457 30.06 -1.93 -15.60
CA CYS A 457 29.06 -1.57 -14.59
C CYS A 457 27.98 -0.65 -15.19
N TRP A 458 28.41 0.45 -15.83
CA TRP A 458 27.54 1.35 -16.58
C TRP A 458 26.74 0.64 -17.68
N GLY A 459 27.41 -0.20 -18.48
CA GLY A 459 26.78 -0.97 -19.54
C GLY A 459 25.65 -1.87 -19.02
N ARG A 460 25.86 -2.55 -17.89
CA ARG A 460 24.82 -3.37 -17.25
C ARG A 460 23.67 -2.51 -16.71
N TYR A 461 23.96 -1.36 -16.11
CA TYR A 461 22.96 -0.40 -15.62
C TYR A 461 22.04 0.10 -16.74
N VAL A 462 22.59 0.51 -17.88
CA VAL A 462 21.78 0.92 -19.05
C VAL A 462 21.07 -0.24 -19.78
N GLY A 463 21.14 -1.44 -19.20
CA GLY A 463 20.50 -2.65 -19.74
C GLY A 463 21.25 -3.30 -20.89
N ALA A 464 22.48 -2.88 -21.22
CA ALA A 464 23.26 -3.52 -22.26
C ALA A 464 23.65 -4.97 -21.87
N ARG A 465 23.71 -5.82 -22.88
CA ARG A 465 24.05 -7.24 -22.76
C ARG A 465 25.25 -7.55 -23.65
N LEU A 466 26.07 -8.51 -23.20
CA LEU A 466 27.17 -9.04 -23.99
C LEU A 466 26.61 -9.75 -25.22
N LYS A 467 26.96 -9.27 -26.40
CA LYS A 467 26.67 -9.89 -27.68
C LYS A 467 27.98 -10.36 -28.31
N PHE A 468 28.12 -11.66 -28.44
CA PHE A 468 29.25 -12.25 -29.17
C PHE A 468 28.97 -12.19 -30.68
N LYS A 469 29.96 -11.78 -31.46
CA LYS A 469 29.84 -11.81 -32.93
C LYS A 469 29.81 -13.28 -33.39
N LYS A 470 28.73 -13.69 -34.07
CA LYS A 470 28.64 -15.03 -34.69
C LYS A 470 29.78 -15.18 -35.72
N GLY A 471 30.62 -16.20 -35.55
CA GLY A 471 31.65 -16.60 -36.56
C GLY A 471 33.12 -16.41 -36.18
N HIS A 472 33.46 -15.86 -35.00
CA HIS A 472 34.86 -15.79 -34.58
C HIS A 472 35.36 -17.11 -33.96
N LYS A 473 36.24 -17.82 -34.69
CA LYS A 473 36.93 -19.03 -34.22
C LYS A 473 38.14 -18.76 -33.30
N ASN A 474 38.57 -17.50 -33.16
CA ASN A 474 39.74 -17.15 -32.34
C ASN A 474 39.34 -16.55 -31.00
N ARG A 475 39.62 -17.31 -29.93
CA ARG A 475 39.32 -17.04 -28.51
C ARG A 475 40.05 -15.81 -27.91
N ASN A 476 40.97 -15.19 -28.65
CA ASN A 476 41.92 -14.17 -28.16
C ASN A 476 41.79 -12.77 -28.79
N SER A 477 40.75 -12.49 -29.59
CA SER A 477 40.50 -11.11 -30.03
C SER A 477 39.63 -10.37 -29.01
N ARG A 478 40.17 -9.26 -28.47
CA ARG A 478 39.45 -8.29 -27.63
C ARG A 478 38.16 -7.73 -28.29
N ASP A 479 37.94 -7.97 -29.59
CA ASP A 479 36.79 -7.51 -30.39
C ASP A 479 35.70 -8.57 -30.67
N SER A 480 35.77 -9.73 -30.01
CA SER A 480 34.83 -10.84 -30.21
C SER A 480 33.44 -10.61 -29.59
N TRP A 481 33.28 -9.55 -28.78
CA TRP A 481 32.03 -9.20 -28.11
C TRP A 481 31.79 -7.69 -28.09
N CYS A 482 30.52 -7.28 -28.07
CA CYS A 482 30.12 -5.89 -27.83
C CYS A 482 28.96 -5.83 -26.82
N MET A 483 28.84 -4.71 -26.10
CA MET A 483 27.67 -4.44 -25.27
C MET A 483 26.58 -3.84 -26.17
N ALA A 484 25.44 -4.52 -26.28
CA ALA A 484 24.29 -4.07 -27.06
C ALA A 484 23.07 -3.91 -26.15
N ILE A 485 22.37 -2.78 -26.26
CA ILE A 485 21.13 -2.53 -25.51
C ILE A 485 19.97 -3.26 -26.22
N PRO A 486 19.30 -4.24 -25.57
CA PRO A 486 18.13 -4.88 -26.14
C PRO A 486 16.98 -3.89 -26.36
N ALA A 487 16.11 -4.17 -27.35
CA ALA A 487 14.99 -3.29 -27.68
C ALA A 487 14.06 -3.00 -26.48
N HIS A 488 13.81 -3.98 -25.61
CA HIS A 488 12.98 -3.76 -24.42
C HIS A 488 13.62 -2.80 -23.40
N ALA A 489 14.94 -2.85 -23.23
CA ALA A 489 15.68 -1.96 -22.34
C ALA A 489 15.71 -0.53 -22.90
N ALA A 490 15.92 -0.39 -24.21
CA ALA A 490 15.84 0.89 -24.90
C ALA A 490 14.44 1.52 -24.80
N ARG A 491 13.38 0.72 -24.98
CA ARG A 491 12.00 1.17 -24.79
C ARG A 491 11.74 1.66 -23.37
N ARG A 492 12.19 0.91 -22.36
CA ARG A 492 12.07 1.29 -20.94
C ARG A 492 12.79 2.61 -20.65
N ALA A 493 14.03 2.75 -21.12
CA ALA A 493 14.81 3.99 -20.96
C ALA A 493 14.18 5.19 -21.68
N ALA A 494 13.47 4.97 -22.79
CA ALA A 494 12.69 5.98 -23.48
C ALA A 494 11.34 6.30 -22.80
N GLY A 495 11.03 5.66 -21.67
CA GLY A 495 9.78 5.82 -20.94
C GLY A 495 8.58 5.15 -21.62
N LEU A 496 8.80 4.21 -22.54
CA LEU A 496 7.76 3.44 -23.23
C LEU A 496 7.38 2.19 -22.44
N GLY A 497 6.08 1.91 -22.32
CA GLY A 497 5.56 0.76 -21.58
C GLY A 497 5.36 1.02 -20.09
N SER A 498 5.18 2.30 -19.71
CA SER A 498 4.83 2.71 -18.34
C SER A 498 3.35 2.44 -18.04
N THR A 499 2.85 1.23 -18.28
CA THR A 499 1.50 0.85 -17.84
C THR A 499 1.50 0.61 -16.33
N ARG A 500 0.42 1.07 -15.69
CA ARG A 500 0.18 0.91 -14.24
C ARG A 500 -0.20 -0.54 -13.88
N GLU A 501 -0.46 -1.37 -14.88
CA GLU A 501 -1.02 -2.72 -14.74
C GLU A 501 0.04 -3.83 -14.87
N SER A 502 0.18 -4.58 -13.77
CA SER A 502 0.39 -6.04 -13.69
C SER A 502 1.46 -6.66 -14.60
N GLY A 503 2.69 -6.57 -14.13
CA GLY A 503 3.67 -7.64 -14.27
C GLY A 503 4.51 -7.70 -13.00
N PRO A 504 5.09 -8.86 -12.63
CA PRO A 504 6.09 -8.91 -11.58
C PRO A 504 7.23 -8.00 -12.02
N GLN A 505 7.27 -6.78 -11.49
CA GLN A 505 8.35 -5.85 -11.73
C GLN A 505 9.59 -6.56 -11.20
N GLN A 506 10.49 -6.97 -12.11
CA GLN A 506 11.81 -7.41 -11.73
C GLN A 506 12.49 -6.27 -10.96
N GLY A 507 12.45 -6.37 -9.63
CA GLY A 507 13.40 -5.82 -8.69
C GLY A 507 13.68 -4.33 -8.78
N LEU A 508 12.69 -3.48 -8.52
CA LEU A 508 12.99 -2.24 -7.80
C LEU A 508 12.77 -2.53 -6.32
N THR A 509 13.74 -3.21 -5.71
CA THR A 509 13.84 -3.56 -4.28
C THR A 509 13.98 -2.35 -3.35
N MET A 510 13.69 -1.15 -3.83
CA MET A 510 13.99 0.14 -3.20
C MET A 510 12.72 0.94 -2.89
N ASP A 511 11.61 0.26 -2.62
CA ASP A 511 10.45 0.91 -2.02
C ASP A 511 10.71 1.03 -0.52
N CYS A 512 10.77 2.26 -0.01
CA CYS A 512 10.78 2.44 1.45
C CYS A 512 9.50 1.86 2.05
N LEU A 513 9.52 1.57 3.36
CA LEU A 513 8.42 0.90 4.08
C LEU A 513 7.05 1.51 3.74
N ILE A 514 6.96 2.84 3.73
CA ILE A 514 5.73 3.58 3.44
C ILE A 514 5.17 3.24 2.06
N PHE A 515 5.95 3.41 0.98
CA PHE A 515 5.46 3.18 -0.38
C PHE A 515 5.19 1.71 -0.67
N ARG A 516 5.94 0.81 -0.03
CA ARG A 516 5.70 -0.64 -0.15
C ARG A 516 4.34 -1.02 0.43
N LEU A 517 4.04 -0.54 1.64
CA LEU A 517 2.77 -0.80 2.32
C LEU A 517 1.61 -0.13 1.60
N ILE A 518 1.78 1.10 1.06
CA ILE A 518 0.75 1.74 0.23
C ILE A 518 0.39 0.85 -0.99
N LYS A 519 1.39 0.30 -1.69
CA LYS A 519 1.16 -0.61 -2.84
C LYS A 519 0.47 -1.91 -2.43
N GLN A 520 0.65 -2.35 -1.20
CA GLN A 520 -0.02 -3.50 -0.60
C GLN A 520 -1.40 -3.15 -0.02
N GLY A 521 -1.92 -1.94 -0.25
CA GLY A 521 -3.21 -1.52 0.30
C GLY A 521 -3.20 -1.35 1.82
N TYR A 522 -2.04 -1.00 2.39
CA TYR A 522 -1.76 -0.88 3.82
C TYR A 522 -1.86 -2.20 4.61
N HIS A 523 -1.85 -3.35 3.92
CA HIS A 523 -1.70 -4.65 4.58
C HIS A 523 -0.27 -4.83 5.09
N VAL A 524 -0.13 -5.10 6.39
CA VAL A 524 1.16 -5.32 7.04
C VAL A 524 1.33 -6.82 7.31
N GLY A 525 2.35 -7.42 6.71
CA GLY A 525 2.73 -8.81 6.95
C GLY A 525 3.53 -9.00 8.24
N ASP A 526 3.68 -10.26 8.67
CA ASP A 526 4.39 -10.61 9.92
C ASP A 526 5.84 -10.10 9.95
N GLU A 527 6.52 -10.12 8.80
CA GLU A 527 7.89 -9.60 8.62
C GLU A 527 7.97 -8.06 8.80
N ASP A 528 6.89 -7.34 8.45
CA ASP A 528 6.86 -5.88 8.45
C ASP A 528 6.58 -5.29 9.84
N TRP A 529 5.95 -6.07 10.73
CA TRP A 529 5.78 -5.73 12.14
C TRP A 529 7.10 -5.68 12.93
N GLY A 530 8.19 -6.22 12.37
CA GLY A 530 9.51 -6.20 12.99
C GLY A 530 9.69 -7.24 14.11
N LEU A 531 8.92 -8.33 14.07
CA LEU A 531 9.02 -9.43 15.02
C LEU A 531 10.32 -10.22 14.78
N GLN A 532 11.12 -10.47 15.83
CA GLN A 532 12.29 -11.35 15.74
C GLN A 532 11.83 -12.81 15.51
N GLU A 533 12.62 -13.58 14.74
CA GLU A 533 12.37 -14.99 14.33
C GLU A 533 12.19 -16.01 15.50
N GLY A 534 12.04 -15.57 16.75
CA GLY A 534 11.77 -16.42 17.93
C GLY A 534 10.43 -16.18 18.62
N GLU A 535 9.72 -15.09 18.32
CA GLU A 535 8.38 -14.79 18.89
C GLU A 535 7.22 -15.40 18.07
N MET A 536 7.53 -16.14 16.99
CA MET A 536 6.54 -16.63 16.02
C MET A 536 5.65 -17.78 16.52
N ASN A 537 6.01 -18.47 17.62
CA ASN A 537 5.31 -19.68 18.04
C ASN A 537 4.30 -19.52 19.19
N ASP A 538 4.26 -18.38 19.89
CA ASP A 538 3.30 -18.14 21.00
C ASP A 538 2.43 -16.87 20.81
N ALA A 539 2.64 -16.08 19.76
CA ALA A 539 2.08 -14.72 19.64
C ALA A 539 0.72 -14.61 18.92
N ALA A 540 -0.02 -15.70 18.72
CA ALA A 540 -1.21 -15.68 17.86
C ALA A 540 -2.44 -14.97 18.45
N HIS A 541 -2.54 -14.71 19.76
CA HIS A 541 -3.81 -14.28 20.37
C HIS A 541 -3.75 -13.26 21.52
N ASP A 542 -2.64 -12.55 21.76
CA ASP A 542 -2.55 -11.63 22.91
C ASP A 542 -2.85 -10.15 22.59
N LEU A 543 -3.69 -9.50 23.40
CA LEU A 543 -4.14 -8.10 23.29
C LEU A 543 -2.97 -7.10 23.30
N THR A 544 -1.89 -7.43 24.02
CA THR A 544 -0.70 -6.56 24.13
C THR A 544 0.11 -6.47 22.84
N THR A 545 -0.07 -7.43 21.93
CA THR A 545 0.77 -7.58 20.73
C THR A 545 0.38 -6.59 19.64
N VAL A 546 -0.92 -6.34 19.41
CA VAL A 546 -1.40 -5.43 18.35
C VAL A 546 -1.01 -3.98 18.66
N ALA A 547 -1.25 -3.51 19.89
CA ALA A 547 -0.91 -2.15 20.30
C ALA A 547 0.62 -1.91 20.26
N ARG A 548 1.41 -2.87 20.76
CA ARG A 548 2.88 -2.83 20.70
C ARG A 548 3.37 -2.76 19.26
N ASN A 549 2.85 -3.60 18.38
CA ASN A 549 3.25 -3.67 16.98
C ASN A 549 2.89 -2.39 16.21
N MET A 550 1.72 -1.81 16.47
CA MET A 550 1.35 -0.51 15.89
C MET A 550 2.25 0.62 16.38
N GLN A 551 2.66 0.61 17.66
CA GLN A 551 3.58 1.61 18.18
C GLN A 551 4.97 1.51 17.53
N ILE A 552 5.51 0.29 17.41
CA ILE A 552 6.79 0.04 16.72
C ILE A 552 6.73 0.51 15.27
N LEU A 553 5.66 0.16 14.55
CA LEU A 553 5.46 0.58 13.17
C LEU A 553 5.35 2.11 13.05
N SER A 554 4.61 2.74 13.96
CA SER A 554 4.45 4.20 14.01
C SER A 554 5.80 4.91 14.17
N SER A 555 6.67 4.45 15.07
CA SER A 555 8.01 5.01 15.23
C SER A 555 8.86 4.89 13.96
N ARG A 556 8.84 3.73 13.29
CA ARG A 556 9.59 3.51 12.03
C ARG A 556 9.08 4.38 10.88
N VAL A 557 7.76 4.59 10.81
CA VAL A 557 7.14 5.49 9.84
C VAL A 557 7.52 6.94 10.15
N GLU A 558 7.48 7.35 11.42
CA GLU A 558 7.88 8.70 11.84
C GLU A 558 9.35 8.98 11.52
N GLU A 559 10.27 8.05 11.78
CA GLU A 559 11.69 8.17 11.39
C GLU A 559 11.87 8.29 9.87
N SER A 560 10.98 7.67 9.10
CA SER A 560 11.01 7.76 7.64
C SER A 560 10.50 9.13 7.13
N ILE A 561 9.63 9.81 7.88
CA ILE A 561 9.04 11.10 7.51
C ILE A 561 9.80 12.28 8.13
N THR A 562 10.32 12.12 9.34
CA THR A 562 11.06 13.19 10.04
C THR A 562 12.55 13.07 9.74
N TRP A 563 13.11 14.08 9.08
CA TRP A 563 14.55 14.18 8.93
C TRP A 563 15.12 14.92 10.13
N SER A 564 15.88 14.21 10.97
CA SER A 564 16.68 14.82 12.02
C SER A 564 18.12 14.98 11.52
N SER A 565 18.59 16.22 11.37
CA SER A 565 19.98 16.53 11.02
C SER A 565 20.96 16.26 12.17
N SER A 566 20.46 15.91 13.36
CA SER A 566 21.24 15.65 14.57
C SER A 566 21.67 14.19 14.70
N SER A 567 22.67 13.78 13.93
CA SER A 567 23.53 12.63 14.29
C SER A 567 24.94 13.12 14.62
N GLY A 568 25.05 13.88 15.72
CA GLY A 568 26.33 14.19 16.40
C GLY A 568 26.77 13.07 17.35
N GLY A 569 26.53 11.80 17.00
CA GLY A 569 26.99 10.64 17.76
C GLY A 569 28.25 10.07 17.11
N GLU A 570 29.32 9.94 17.88
CA GLU A 570 30.57 9.28 17.50
C GLU A 570 30.31 7.81 17.11
N GLY A 571 29.96 7.59 15.85
CA GLY A 571 29.54 6.29 15.36
C GLY A 571 29.11 6.31 13.90
N GLY A 572 29.95 6.84 13.00
CA GLY A 572 30.02 6.48 11.57
C GLY A 572 28.77 6.51 10.67
N GLY A 573 27.59 6.89 11.16
CA GLY A 573 26.36 7.00 10.38
C GLY A 573 26.10 8.45 10.00
N GLY A 574 26.56 8.87 8.82
CA GLY A 574 26.19 10.16 8.24
C GLY A 574 24.67 10.29 8.17
N SER A 575 24.14 11.50 8.43
CA SER A 575 22.71 11.79 8.31
C SER A 575 22.23 11.45 6.89
N ARG A 576 21.49 10.35 6.75
CA ARG A 576 21.04 9.81 5.46
C ARG A 576 19.76 10.54 5.03
N LEU A 577 19.68 10.95 3.77
CA LEU A 577 18.46 11.51 3.18
C LEU A 577 17.28 10.52 3.32
N PRO A 578 16.12 10.92 3.87
CA PRO A 578 14.96 10.04 3.99
C PRO A 578 14.31 9.80 2.63
N MET A 579 14.25 8.53 2.21
CA MET A 579 13.73 8.13 0.89
C MET A 579 12.27 8.55 0.67
N SER A 580 11.44 8.52 1.71
CA SER A 580 10.03 8.93 1.69
C SER A 580 9.80 10.41 1.41
N ARG A 581 10.80 11.25 1.72
CA ARG A 581 10.75 12.70 1.47
C ARG A 581 11.64 13.17 0.35
N LEU A 582 12.45 12.29 -0.24
CA LEU A 582 13.33 12.66 -1.33
C LEU A 582 12.52 13.08 -2.56
N ASN A 583 12.72 14.33 -2.97
CA ASN A 583 12.14 14.90 -4.17
C ASN A 583 12.96 14.44 -5.39
N LEU A 584 12.59 13.27 -5.90
CA LEU A 584 13.19 12.68 -7.10
C LEU A 584 13.01 13.53 -8.37
N LEU A 585 11.99 14.40 -8.40
CA LEU A 585 11.81 15.34 -9.51
C LEU A 585 12.92 16.40 -9.51
N ALA A 586 13.26 16.93 -8.34
CA ALA A 586 14.38 17.87 -8.17
C ALA A 586 15.72 17.21 -8.45
N VAL A 587 15.95 15.98 -7.98
CA VAL A 587 17.17 15.20 -8.30
C VAL A 587 17.33 15.04 -9.81
N PHE A 588 16.24 14.66 -10.50
CA PHE A 588 16.25 14.52 -11.95
C PHE A 588 16.58 15.84 -12.65
N GLN A 589 15.92 16.95 -12.28
CA GLN A 589 16.19 18.28 -12.86
C GLN A 589 17.65 18.70 -12.69
N LYS A 590 18.23 18.54 -11.49
CA LYS A 590 19.64 18.87 -11.24
C LYS A 590 20.58 18.02 -12.10
N CYS A 591 20.28 16.74 -12.28
CA CYS A 591 21.07 15.89 -13.17
C CYS A 591 20.92 16.30 -14.64
N VAL A 592 19.71 16.70 -15.07
CA VAL A 592 19.48 17.25 -16.41
C VAL A 592 20.26 18.54 -16.62
N ASP A 593 20.33 19.43 -15.62
CA ASP A 593 21.12 20.67 -15.70
C ASP A 593 22.60 20.38 -15.95
N VAL A 594 23.18 19.37 -15.27
CA VAL A 594 24.55 18.91 -15.54
C VAL A 594 24.68 18.37 -16.97
N VAL A 595 23.80 17.47 -17.38
CA VAL A 595 23.83 16.85 -18.72
C VAL A 595 23.74 17.92 -19.81
N LYS A 596 22.83 18.89 -19.65
CA LYS A 596 22.61 19.96 -20.61
C LYS A 596 23.86 20.83 -20.77
N ARG A 597 24.45 21.30 -19.67
CA ARG A 597 25.67 22.12 -19.70
C ARG A 597 26.85 21.37 -20.33
N LEU A 598 27.06 20.10 -19.98
CA LEU A 598 28.12 19.29 -20.58
C LEU A 598 27.85 18.99 -22.05
N SER A 599 26.59 18.81 -22.45
CA SER A 599 26.23 18.58 -23.85
C SER A 599 26.47 19.82 -24.70
N ASP A 600 25.98 20.98 -24.26
CA ASP A 600 26.09 22.25 -24.99
C ASP A 600 27.54 22.67 -25.20
N GLU A 601 28.43 22.37 -24.26
CA GLU A 601 29.86 22.67 -24.37
C GLU A 601 30.63 21.63 -25.22
N THR A 602 30.14 20.39 -25.33
CA THR A 602 30.78 19.32 -26.11
C THR A 602 30.32 19.32 -27.57
N HIS A 603 29.05 19.66 -27.82
CA HIS A 603 28.41 19.62 -29.13
C HIS A 603 28.37 21.03 -29.74
N THR A 604 29.41 21.39 -30.50
CA THR A 604 29.52 22.70 -31.15
C THR A 604 28.88 22.77 -32.55
N GLY A 605 28.32 21.65 -33.04
CA GLY A 605 27.65 21.59 -34.33
C GLY A 605 26.26 22.25 -34.27
N LYS A 606 25.88 23.00 -35.31
CA LYS A 606 24.57 23.68 -35.39
C LYS A 606 23.37 22.73 -35.24
N ASP A 607 23.52 21.47 -35.65
CA ASP A 607 22.48 20.44 -35.58
C ASP A 607 22.49 19.63 -34.26
N GLU A 608 23.53 19.80 -33.45
CA GLU A 608 23.72 19.07 -32.18
C GLU A 608 23.50 19.98 -30.95
N GLN A 609 23.43 21.29 -31.15
CA GLN A 609 23.23 22.27 -30.09
C GLN A 609 21.81 22.17 -29.49
N GLY A 610 21.70 22.11 -28.16
CA GLY A 610 20.42 21.95 -27.46
C GLY A 610 19.90 20.51 -27.38
N ILE A 611 20.72 19.51 -27.73
CA ILE A 611 20.40 18.09 -27.54
C ILE A 611 21.10 17.57 -26.27
N ASN A 612 20.32 17.01 -25.34
CA ASN A 612 20.87 16.37 -24.14
C ASN A 612 21.52 15.02 -24.50
N CYS A 613 22.84 14.92 -24.32
CA CYS A 613 23.65 13.76 -24.65
C CYS A 613 24.44 13.27 -23.43
N ILE A 614 24.52 11.94 -23.27
CA ILE A 614 25.28 11.30 -22.18
C ILE A 614 26.64 10.76 -22.64
N CYS A 615 27.16 11.24 -23.77
CA CYS A 615 28.42 10.79 -24.35
C CYS A 615 29.62 11.02 -23.40
N PHE A 616 29.58 12.10 -22.61
CA PHE A 616 30.61 12.43 -21.62
C PHE A 616 30.81 11.28 -20.62
N ALA A 617 29.73 10.62 -20.17
CA ALA A 617 29.84 9.49 -19.25
C ALA A 617 30.63 8.35 -19.89
N SER A 618 30.34 8.00 -21.15
CA SER A 618 31.09 6.96 -21.88
C SER A 618 32.58 7.31 -22.00
N ALA A 619 32.91 8.57 -22.29
CA ALA A 619 34.29 9.04 -22.40
C ALA A 619 35.04 8.92 -21.06
N ILE A 620 34.45 9.43 -19.97
CA ILE A 620 35.01 9.41 -18.62
C ILE A 620 35.23 7.96 -18.14
N LEU A 621 34.22 7.10 -18.29
CA LEU A 621 34.26 5.71 -17.82
C LEU A 621 35.28 4.87 -18.61
N THR A 622 35.46 5.15 -19.90
CA THR A 622 36.45 4.43 -20.73
C THR A 622 37.88 4.80 -20.35
N GLY A 623 38.16 6.09 -20.15
CA GLY A 623 39.47 6.54 -19.67
C GLY A 623 39.78 6.01 -18.26
N ALA A 624 38.77 5.95 -17.40
CA ALA A 624 38.88 5.38 -16.05
C ALA A 624 39.24 3.89 -16.07
N ASP A 625 38.63 3.10 -16.95
CA ASP A 625 38.94 1.67 -17.08
C ASP A 625 40.36 1.44 -17.58
N ARG A 626 40.80 2.22 -18.57
CA ARG A 626 42.19 2.19 -19.06
C ARG A 626 43.19 2.44 -17.93
N ILE A 627 43.00 3.53 -17.17
CA ILE A 627 43.87 3.90 -16.04
C ILE A 627 43.84 2.81 -14.95
N SER A 628 42.67 2.29 -14.61
CA SER A 628 42.52 1.28 -13.55
C SER A 628 43.14 -0.06 -13.94
N GLU A 629 42.98 -0.47 -15.20
CA GLU A 629 43.60 -1.69 -15.74
C GLU A 629 45.13 -1.57 -15.80
N ALA A 630 45.66 -0.41 -16.21
CA ALA A 630 47.09 -0.17 -16.21
C ALA A 630 47.68 -0.16 -14.80
N ARG A 631 47.04 0.50 -13.83
CA ARG A 631 47.46 0.48 -12.42
C ARG A 631 47.48 -0.94 -11.87
N ARG A 632 46.47 -1.76 -12.19
CA ARG A 632 46.44 -3.18 -11.80
C ARG A 632 47.59 -3.99 -12.39
N LEU A 633 48.06 -3.61 -13.57
CA LEU A 633 49.21 -4.20 -14.25
C LEU A 633 50.55 -3.54 -13.85
N GLY A 634 50.57 -2.72 -12.80
CA GLY A 634 51.77 -2.02 -12.31
C GLY A 634 52.26 -0.88 -13.21
N ARG A 635 51.44 -0.42 -14.17
CA ARG A 635 51.78 0.66 -15.10
C ARG A 635 51.19 1.99 -14.62
N MET A 636 51.99 3.05 -14.69
CA MET A 636 51.53 4.41 -14.42
C MET A 636 50.93 5.01 -15.69
N GLU A 637 49.61 4.98 -15.77
CA GLU A 637 48.85 5.58 -16.85
C GLU A 637 48.00 6.75 -16.33
N ALA A 638 47.95 7.84 -17.09
CA ALA A 638 47.24 9.06 -16.73
C ALA A 638 46.19 9.43 -17.80
N TRP A 639 45.31 10.37 -17.46
CA TRP A 639 44.37 10.98 -18.40
C TRP A 639 45.12 11.61 -19.58
N THR A 640 44.68 11.27 -20.80
CA THR A 640 45.17 11.91 -22.04
C THR A 640 44.78 13.39 -22.08
N LYS A 641 45.37 14.16 -23.00
CA LYS A 641 45.06 15.61 -23.13
C LYS A 641 43.56 15.88 -23.33
N ASN A 642 42.91 15.11 -24.20
CA ASN A 642 41.49 15.28 -24.51
C ASN A 642 40.60 14.83 -23.35
N GLU A 643 40.92 13.70 -22.71
CA GLU A 643 40.19 13.23 -21.53
C GLU A 643 40.32 14.23 -20.39
N ARG A 644 41.51 14.82 -20.17
CA ARG A 644 41.72 15.80 -19.10
C ARG A 644 40.83 17.03 -19.24
N ALA A 645 40.63 17.53 -20.46
CA ALA A 645 39.70 18.63 -20.71
C ALA A 645 38.27 18.25 -20.28
N CYS A 646 37.79 17.08 -20.73
CA CYS A 646 36.47 16.55 -20.35
C CYS A 646 36.32 16.35 -18.83
N ILE A 647 37.36 15.83 -18.16
CA ILE A 647 37.38 15.64 -16.70
C ILE A 647 37.30 16.97 -15.97
N THR A 648 38.13 17.96 -16.32
CA THR A 648 38.12 19.28 -15.68
C THR A 648 36.76 19.96 -15.83
N GLN A 649 36.18 19.87 -17.02
CA GLN A 649 34.86 20.42 -17.34
C GLN A 649 33.75 19.73 -16.54
N ALA A 650 33.71 18.39 -16.55
CA ALA A 650 32.72 17.62 -15.80
C ALA A 650 32.79 17.89 -14.28
N LYS A 651 34.00 18.03 -13.73
CA LYS A 651 34.20 18.44 -12.34
C LYS A 651 33.61 19.82 -12.05
N ALA A 652 33.94 20.81 -12.89
CA ALA A 652 33.47 22.17 -12.69
C ALA A 652 31.93 22.24 -12.72
N VAL A 653 31.30 21.60 -13.71
CA VAL A 653 29.83 21.59 -13.84
C VAL A 653 29.15 20.83 -12.70
N ILE A 654 29.63 19.63 -12.35
CA ILE A 654 29.03 18.85 -11.24
C ILE A 654 29.20 19.60 -9.91
N SER A 655 30.37 20.18 -9.67
CA SER A 655 30.63 20.98 -8.46
C SER A 655 29.74 22.21 -8.40
N ASP A 656 29.57 22.95 -9.50
CA ASP A 656 28.71 24.14 -9.53
C ASP A 656 27.24 23.81 -9.23
N VAL A 657 26.75 22.67 -9.73
CA VAL A 657 25.34 22.28 -9.54
C VAL A 657 25.07 21.70 -8.15
N PHE A 658 26.00 20.93 -7.57
CA PHE A 658 25.74 20.14 -6.36
C PHE A 658 26.55 20.54 -5.12
N ALA A 659 27.72 21.17 -5.23
CA ALA A 659 28.59 21.39 -4.05
C ALA A 659 27.98 22.35 -3.01
N GLY A 660 27.21 23.34 -3.45
CA GLY A 660 26.51 24.29 -2.56
C GLY A 660 25.07 23.88 -2.18
N LEU A 661 24.62 22.69 -2.60
CA LEU A 661 23.23 22.29 -2.42
C LEU A 661 23.02 21.69 -1.03
N SER A 662 22.17 22.32 -0.20
CA SER A 662 21.78 21.70 1.07
C SER A 662 20.80 20.54 0.86
N PRO A 663 20.84 19.49 1.69
CA PRO A 663 19.88 18.39 1.69
C PRO A 663 18.41 18.83 1.58
N ASP A 664 18.03 19.89 2.29
CA ASP A 664 16.65 20.43 2.30
C ASP A 664 16.13 20.84 0.92
N HIS A 665 17.01 21.19 -0.02
CA HIS A 665 16.59 21.54 -1.38
C HIS A 665 16.12 20.33 -2.20
N LEU A 666 16.48 19.11 -1.76
CA LEU A 666 16.07 17.86 -2.37
C LEU A 666 14.99 17.14 -1.58
N LEU A 667 14.47 17.73 -0.50
CA LEU A 667 13.42 17.13 0.31
C LEU A 667 12.09 17.85 0.11
N TRP A 668 10.99 17.10 0.11
CA TRP A 668 9.65 17.66 0.18
C TRP A 668 9.44 18.39 1.51
N LYS A 669 8.85 19.58 1.46
CA LYS A 669 8.45 20.33 2.66
C LYS A 669 7.02 19.93 3.03
N ILE A 670 6.88 19.34 4.21
CA ILE A 670 5.67 18.74 4.76
C ILE A 670 5.51 19.20 6.21
#